data_AF-A0AAD5FPI5-F1
#
_entry.id   AF-A0AAD5FPI5-F1
#
_cell.length_a   1.000
_cell.length_b   1.000
_cell.length_c   1.000
_cell.angle_alpha   90.00
_cell.angle_beta   90.00
_cell.angle_gamma   90.00
#
_symmetry.space_group_name_H-M   'P 1'
#
loop_
_entity.id
_entity.type
_entity.pdbx_description
1 polymer ?
#
loop_
_entity_poly.entity_id
_entity_poly.type
_entity_poly.pdbx_seq_one_letter_code
_entity_poly.pdbx_strand_id
1 'polypeptide(L)'
;MTGKGREIADMMVRRKVDMLCVQETKWKGSKARNIGGGFKLFYHGVDRKRNGVGVILKKEYSKSVVEVKRVSDRVMIVKVEVEGMMINVISAYASQVGCEMEEKKRFWSELDEVVDGVRRKERLVIGADFIGHVGEGNSSDEEVMGRYGFKESNVEGQMVVDFAKRMEMAVVNTYFKKKEDHRVTYKSGGRCTQVDYVLCRRCNLKEIGDGKVLAGDSVARQHRMVVCRMALDVKKKRIRVRTDRRKRWWKLKEEECSVRFREKVRLGLGGGEEVLDNCATTAGVMREAARKVLGVTSGNRKQERETWWWNEEVKESIRRKRLAKQKWDRQSDEKSRQEYKEMRQQVKRDVAKAKEKAYEELYERLDTKEGEKDLYRLARQRDRAGKNVLQVEAIKDREGNVLTSEESVLRRWSEYFEQLMNEENQRERRLDDVELVKQDVDRISKEEVRAAIKRMKNGKSVGPDDIPVEAWRCLGEMAVEFLTRLFNRNLEGERIPEEWRRSVLVLIFKNKGDVQTCSNYSGIKFISHTIKLWERVVEARLKEEKAYDGVPREELWYCMRKSGVSEKYVRVVQYMYEDSVTAVKCAVGKTDWFRVKVGLHQGSALSPFLFAVVMDRLTDEVRQESPWTMMFADDIVICGESREQVEKSLERWRYALERRGMKVSRSKTEYMCVNEREGSGVMRLQGKEVEKVEEFSKLTRPERHRESLVYCQEENEEKQENADELKALSKKLGLPYHLSSATD
;
A
#
# COMPACT_ATOMS: atom_id res chain seq x y z
N MET A 1 16.13 -22.11 -5.16
CA MET A 1 15.46 -21.69 -3.91
C MET A 1 14.40 -22.66 -3.35
N THR A 2 13.63 -23.39 -4.17
CA THR A 2 12.48 -24.22 -3.70
C THR A 2 12.81 -25.15 -2.52
N GLY A 3 11.96 -25.15 -1.50
CA GLY A 3 12.10 -25.98 -0.28
C GLY A 3 13.18 -25.56 0.72
N LYS A 4 14.17 -24.74 0.32
CA LYS A 4 15.32 -24.36 1.16
C LYS A 4 15.20 -23.00 1.86
N GLY A 5 14.23 -22.15 1.48
CA GLY A 5 14.12 -20.78 1.98
C GLY A 5 14.18 -20.65 3.52
N ARG A 6 13.54 -21.56 4.26
CA ARG A 6 13.58 -21.54 5.73
C ARG A 6 14.89 -22.08 6.31
N GLU A 7 15.54 -23.05 5.67
CA GLU A 7 16.89 -23.51 6.06
C GLU A 7 17.94 -22.39 5.86
N ILE A 8 17.76 -21.56 4.84
CA ILE A 8 18.55 -20.33 4.64
C ILE A 8 18.25 -19.31 5.74
N ALA A 9 16.97 -19.01 6.02
CA ALA A 9 16.59 -18.05 7.07
C ALA A 9 17.14 -18.46 8.46
N ASP A 10 16.99 -19.72 8.85
CA ASP A 10 17.51 -20.22 10.14
C ASP A 10 19.04 -20.29 10.17
N MET A 11 19.70 -20.45 9.03
CA MET A 11 21.14 -20.28 8.89
C MET A 11 21.54 -18.81 9.11
N MET A 12 20.85 -17.84 8.48
CA MET A 12 21.10 -16.41 8.65
C MET A 12 20.91 -15.95 10.10
N VAL A 13 19.87 -16.41 10.80
CA VAL A 13 19.69 -16.17 12.25
C VAL A 13 20.90 -16.67 13.05
N ARG A 14 21.29 -17.94 12.88
CA ARG A 14 22.39 -18.56 13.66
C ARG A 14 23.75 -17.94 13.35
N ARG A 15 23.97 -17.45 12.13
CA ARG A 15 25.22 -16.83 11.69
C ARG A 15 25.25 -15.31 11.83
N LYS A 16 24.14 -14.68 12.27
CA LYS A 16 23.94 -13.23 12.37
C LYS A 16 24.23 -12.52 11.03
N VAL A 17 23.67 -13.05 9.95
CA VAL A 17 23.79 -12.48 8.60
C VAL A 17 22.57 -11.60 8.33
N ASP A 18 22.78 -10.29 8.21
CA ASP A 18 21.71 -9.30 8.01
C ASP A 18 21.28 -9.15 6.53
N MET A 19 22.21 -9.37 5.59
CA MET A 19 22.00 -9.29 4.14
C MET A 19 22.75 -10.45 3.44
N LEU A 20 22.14 -11.08 2.43
CA LEU A 20 22.72 -12.23 1.72
C LEU A 20 22.30 -12.27 0.24
N CYS A 21 23.26 -12.24 -0.68
CA CYS A 21 23.03 -12.54 -2.09
C CYS A 21 22.85 -14.05 -2.30
N VAL A 22 22.00 -14.45 -3.26
CA VAL A 22 21.73 -15.85 -3.60
C VAL A 22 21.59 -16.05 -5.12
N GLN A 23 22.47 -16.89 -5.65
CA GLN A 23 22.51 -17.33 -7.04
C GLN A 23 21.74 -18.65 -7.22
N GLU A 24 21.59 -19.11 -8.47
CA GLU A 24 20.77 -20.26 -8.86
C GLU A 24 19.38 -20.31 -8.18
N THR A 25 18.66 -19.19 -8.13
CA THR A 25 17.35 -19.18 -7.45
C THR A 25 16.37 -20.12 -8.15
N LYS A 26 16.50 -20.31 -9.47
CA LYS A 26 15.72 -21.22 -10.32
C LYS A 26 14.21 -21.01 -10.12
N TRP A 27 13.83 -19.74 -9.98
CA TRP A 27 12.49 -19.24 -9.68
C TRP A 27 12.07 -18.19 -10.73
N LYS A 28 11.01 -18.47 -11.48
CA LYS A 28 10.48 -17.56 -12.51
C LYS A 28 9.79 -16.32 -11.91
N GLY A 29 10.08 -15.15 -12.49
CA GLY A 29 9.38 -13.88 -12.31
C GLY A 29 10.07 -12.84 -11.40
N SER A 30 9.83 -11.55 -11.67
CA SER A 30 10.29 -10.41 -10.86
C SER A 30 9.42 -10.21 -9.62
N LYS A 31 9.77 -10.77 -8.46
CA LYS A 31 8.95 -10.64 -7.23
C LYS A 31 9.80 -10.44 -5.97
N ALA A 32 9.13 -10.11 -4.87
CA ALA A 32 9.66 -10.28 -3.53
C ALA A 32 8.82 -11.32 -2.76
N ARG A 33 9.34 -11.87 -1.65
CA ARG A 33 8.64 -12.86 -0.83
C ARG A 33 9.27 -12.96 0.56
N ASN A 34 8.48 -13.27 1.59
CA ASN A 34 9.00 -13.57 2.91
C ASN A 34 9.42 -15.06 2.99
N ILE A 35 10.57 -15.36 3.58
CA ILE A 35 11.11 -16.74 3.64
C ILE A 35 11.03 -17.36 5.05
N GLY A 36 10.31 -16.70 5.96
CA GLY A 36 10.30 -17.02 7.39
C GLY A 36 11.48 -16.39 8.13
N GLY A 37 11.62 -16.71 9.43
CA GLY A 37 12.73 -16.25 10.29
C GLY A 37 12.84 -14.74 10.53
N GLY A 38 12.01 -13.91 9.90
CA GLY A 38 12.21 -12.45 9.83
C GLY A 38 13.09 -12.02 8.67
N PHE A 39 13.02 -12.70 7.51
CA PHE A 39 13.77 -12.36 6.29
C PHE A 39 12.86 -12.26 5.07
N LYS A 40 13.19 -11.33 4.17
CA LYS A 40 12.52 -11.08 2.89
C LYS A 40 13.50 -11.25 1.74
N LEU A 41 13.17 -12.14 0.81
CA LEU A 41 13.86 -12.35 -0.46
C LEU A 41 13.29 -11.39 -1.51
N PHE A 42 14.17 -10.70 -2.20
CA PHE A 42 13.92 -10.08 -3.50
C PHE A 42 14.59 -10.96 -4.57
N TYR A 43 13.92 -11.28 -5.67
CA TYR A 43 14.51 -12.15 -6.69
C TYR A 43 14.08 -11.79 -8.12
N HIS A 44 14.84 -12.29 -9.09
CA HIS A 44 14.51 -12.31 -10.51
C HIS A 44 14.98 -13.64 -11.13
N GLY A 45 14.32 -14.05 -12.21
CA GLY A 45 14.65 -15.24 -12.99
C GLY A 45 13.66 -15.45 -14.13
N VAL A 46 14.13 -15.88 -15.30
CA VAL A 46 13.28 -16.10 -16.48
C VAL A 46 12.64 -17.50 -16.49
N ASP A 47 13.37 -18.50 -15.98
CA ASP A 47 13.01 -19.92 -16.01
C ASP A 47 12.97 -20.56 -14.59
N ARG A 48 12.40 -21.75 -14.50
CA ARG A 48 12.40 -22.62 -13.30
C ARG A 48 13.51 -23.69 -13.32
N LYS A 49 14.22 -23.91 -14.44
CA LYS A 49 15.32 -24.90 -14.56
C LYS A 49 16.70 -24.23 -14.47
N ARG A 50 16.91 -23.08 -15.13
CA ARG A 50 18.20 -22.35 -15.18
C ARG A 50 18.19 -21.03 -14.39
N ASN A 51 19.41 -20.55 -14.07
CA ASN A 51 19.75 -19.20 -13.59
C ASN A 51 18.93 -18.65 -12.39
N GLY A 52 18.88 -17.32 -12.26
CA GLY A 52 18.11 -16.56 -11.29
C GLY A 52 18.95 -16.06 -10.12
N VAL A 53 18.83 -14.76 -9.83
CA VAL A 53 19.51 -14.05 -8.74
C VAL A 53 18.51 -13.58 -7.67
N GLY A 54 19.03 -13.28 -6.48
CA GLY A 54 18.24 -12.77 -5.37
C GLY A 54 19.07 -12.12 -4.27
N VAL A 55 18.44 -11.22 -3.52
CA VAL A 55 19.01 -10.61 -2.31
C VAL A 55 18.01 -10.84 -1.17
N ILE A 56 18.49 -11.41 -0.07
CA ILE A 56 17.72 -11.68 1.14
C ILE A 56 18.13 -10.64 2.19
N LEU A 57 17.15 -9.88 2.68
CA LEU A 57 17.33 -8.89 3.75
C LEU A 57 16.58 -9.31 5.00
N LYS A 58 17.19 -9.09 6.17
CA LYS A 58 16.51 -9.12 7.46
C LYS A 58 15.41 -8.07 7.52
N LYS A 59 14.35 -8.36 8.28
CA LYS A 59 13.08 -7.60 8.28
C LYS A 59 13.17 -6.14 8.74
N GLU A 60 14.22 -5.78 9.47
CA GLU A 60 14.56 -4.38 9.76
C GLU A 60 14.90 -3.64 8.45
N TYR A 61 15.99 -4.05 7.79
CA TYR A 61 16.44 -3.50 6.51
C TYR A 61 15.44 -3.69 5.35
N SER A 62 14.59 -4.72 5.39
CA SER A 62 13.60 -4.98 4.33
C SER A 62 12.45 -3.96 4.26
N LYS A 63 12.35 -3.04 5.22
CA LYS A 63 11.40 -1.91 5.17
C LYS A 63 12.01 -0.74 4.39
N SER A 64 13.20 -0.33 4.81
CA SER A 64 13.98 0.80 4.31
C SER A 64 14.67 0.49 2.98
N VAL A 65 14.05 -0.38 2.17
CA VAL A 65 14.42 -0.66 0.77
C VAL A 65 13.84 0.47 -0.09
N VAL A 66 14.72 1.32 -0.60
CA VAL A 66 14.36 2.48 -1.43
C VAL A 66 14.14 2.08 -2.88
N GLU A 67 14.92 1.12 -3.40
CA GLU A 67 14.86 0.69 -4.80
C GLU A 67 15.25 -0.79 -4.98
N VAL A 68 14.69 -1.45 -6.01
CA VAL A 68 15.05 -2.82 -6.44
C VAL A 68 15.05 -2.88 -7.97
N LYS A 69 16.21 -2.67 -8.61
CA LYS A 69 16.35 -2.89 -10.05
C LYS A 69 16.72 -4.36 -10.32
N ARG A 70 16.13 -4.93 -11.36
CA ARG A 70 16.37 -6.30 -11.83
C ARG A 70 16.72 -6.18 -13.31
N VAL A 71 18.00 -6.33 -13.63
CA VAL A 71 18.49 -6.11 -15.01
C VAL A 71 18.32 -7.40 -15.80
N SER A 72 18.77 -8.51 -15.23
CA SER A 72 18.66 -9.85 -15.83
C SER A 72 18.50 -10.94 -14.77
N ASP A 73 18.43 -12.20 -15.20
CA ASP A 73 18.53 -13.37 -14.32
C ASP A 73 19.97 -13.65 -13.86
N ARG A 74 20.92 -12.78 -14.24
CA ARG A 74 22.32 -12.74 -13.85
C ARG A 74 22.68 -11.54 -12.96
N VAL A 75 22.01 -10.39 -13.09
CA VAL A 75 22.33 -9.16 -12.33
C VAL A 75 21.08 -8.49 -11.73
N MET A 76 21.12 -8.24 -10.41
CA MET A 76 20.15 -7.36 -9.73
C MET A 76 20.77 -6.56 -8.59
N ILE A 77 20.18 -5.40 -8.29
CA ILE A 77 20.62 -4.45 -7.25
C ILE A 77 19.45 -4.10 -6.32
N VAL A 78 19.72 -4.13 -5.01
CA VAL A 78 18.82 -3.66 -3.96
C VAL A 78 19.45 -2.50 -3.22
N LYS A 79 18.76 -1.37 -3.18
CA LYS A 79 19.20 -0.14 -2.53
C LYS A 79 18.47 0.02 -1.19
N VAL A 80 19.25 0.06 -0.11
CA VAL A 80 18.77 0.08 1.28
C VAL A 80 19.27 1.36 1.95
N GLU A 81 18.39 2.04 2.66
CA GLU A 81 18.73 3.12 3.59
C GLU A 81 18.96 2.52 4.99
N VAL A 82 20.06 2.92 5.64
CA VAL A 82 20.47 2.44 6.96
C VAL A 82 21.02 3.60 7.78
N GLU A 83 20.22 4.11 8.72
CA GLU A 83 20.63 5.12 9.72
C GLU A 83 21.23 6.41 9.08
N GLY A 84 20.71 6.81 7.92
CA GLY A 84 21.16 7.95 7.11
C GLY A 84 22.14 7.59 5.97
N MET A 85 22.61 6.34 5.88
CA MET A 85 23.54 5.89 4.85
C MET A 85 22.84 5.05 3.77
N MET A 86 23.13 5.33 2.50
CA MET A 86 22.67 4.50 1.38
C MET A 86 23.66 3.36 1.11
N ILE A 87 23.16 2.12 1.15
CA ILE A 87 23.90 0.90 0.85
C ILE A 87 23.26 0.22 -0.37
N ASN A 88 24.08 -0.04 -1.38
CA ASN A 88 23.70 -0.73 -2.60
C ASN A 88 24.26 -2.15 -2.56
N VAL A 89 23.37 -3.15 -2.64
CA VAL A 89 23.73 -4.57 -2.61
C VAL A 89 23.43 -5.20 -3.97
N ILE A 90 24.47 -5.58 -4.69
CA ILE A 90 24.37 -6.28 -5.98
C ILE A 90 24.47 -7.81 -5.75
N SER A 91 23.57 -8.56 -6.38
CA SER A 91 23.71 -10.02 -6.56
C SER A 91 24.01 -10.30 -8.03
N ALA A 92 25.17 -10.89 -8.30
CA ALA A 92 25.63 -11.22 -9.65
C ALA A 92 25.89 -12.73 -9.83
N TYR A 93 25.71 -13.25 -11.05
CA TYR A 93 25.93 -14.66 -11.42
C TYR A 93 26.46 -14.78 -12.86
N ALA A 94 27.76 -15.07 -12.99
CA ALA A 94 28.45 -15.15 -14.29
C ALA A 94 28.01 -16.34 -15.16
N SER A 95 28.31 -16.27 -16.46
CA SER A 95 28.13 -17.38 -17.40
C SER A 95 29.21 -18.46 -17.22
N GLN A 96 28.90 -19.70 -17.60
CA GLN A 96 29.78 -20.85 -17.33
C GLN A 96 30.99 -20.86 -18.26
N VAL A 97 32.07 -21.52 -17.83
CA VAL A 97 33.23 -21.79 -18.70
C VAL A 97 32.76 -22.62 -19.90
N GLY A 98 32.89 -22.07 -21.10
CA GLY A 98 32.34 -22.64 -22.34
C GLY A 98 31.07 -21.97 -22.89
N CYS A 99 30.48 -20.99 -22.19
CA CYS A 99 29.49 -20.10 -22.80
C CYS A 99 30.13 -19.19 -23.86
N GLU A 100 29.33 -18.76 -24.84
CA GLU A 100 29.73 -17.82 -25.89
C GLU A 100 30.30 -16.51 -25.30
N MET A 101 31.29 -15.94 -25.99
CA MET A 101 31.92 -14.68 -25.58
C MET A 101 30.91 -13.52 -25.51
N GLU A 102 29.84 -13.54 -26.31
CA GLU A 102 28.83 -12.48 -26.28
C GLU A 102 27.96 -12.54 -25.01
N GLU A 103 27.65 -13.73 -24.48
CA GLU A 103 26.98 -13.86 -23.16
C GLU A 103 27.92 -13.37 -22.03
N LYS A 104 29.22 -13.66 -22.13
CA LYS A 104 30.23 -13.15 -21.19
C LYS A 104 30.33 -11.62 -21.23
N LYS A 105 30.52 -11.01 -22.41
CA LYS A 105 30.56 -9.54 -22.58
C LYS A 105 29.31 -8.88 -22.04
N ARG A 106 28.13 -9.40 -22.41
CA ARG A 106 26.84 -8.86 -21.97
C ARG A 106 26.71 -8.85 -20.45
N PHE A 107 27.10 -9.93 -19.76
CA PHE A 107 27.09 -9.97 -18.30
C PHE A 107 27.96 -8.87 -17.67
N TRP A 108 29.15 -8.62 -18.22
CA TRP A 108 30.04 -7.55 -17.74
C TRP A 108 29.48 -6.16 -18.03
N SER A 109 28.91 -5.91 -19.22
CA SER A 109 28.23 -4.64 -19.54
C SER A 109 27.04 -4.37 -18.61
N GLU A 110 26.17 -5.37 -18.39
CA GLU A 110 25.04 -5.28 -17.45
C GLU A 110 25.49 -5.03 -16.00
N LEU A 111 26.73 -5.41 -15.64
CA LEU A 111 27.30 -5.17 -14.32
C LEU A 111 27.97 -3.78 -14.21
N ASP A 112 28.71 -3.35 -15.24
CA ASP A 112 29.36 -2.04 -15.31
C ASP A 112 28.29 -0.92 -15.23
N GLU A 113 27.23 -0.98 -16.05
CA GLU A 113 26.09 -0.03 -16.03
C GLU A 113 25.43 0.08 -14.63
N VAL A 114 25.30 -1.04 -13.92
CA VAL A 114 24.67 -1.08 -12.58
C VAL A 114 25.59 -0.48 -11.51
N VAL A 115 26.91 -0.56 -11.67
CA VAL A 115 27.89 0.04 -10.76
C VAL A 115 28.04 1.54 -10.99
N ASP A 116 28.09 1.99 -12.25
CA ASP A 116 28.12 3.42 -12.59
C ASP A 116 26.83 4.14 -12.20
N GLY A 117 25.68 3.46 -12.27
CA GLY A 117 24.41 3.94 -11.76
C GLY A 117 24.38 4.21 -10.23
N VAL A 118 25.42 3.84 -9.48
CA VAL A 118 25.55 4.09 -8.04
C VAL A 118 26.46 5.28 -7.77
N ARG A 119 25.89 6.40 -7.31
CA ARG A 119 26.62 7.62 -6.91
C ARG A 119 27.84 7.32 -6.03
N ARG A 120 29.03 7.87 -6.35
CA ARG A 120 30.31 7.61 -5.64
C ARG A 120 30.25 7.76 -4.10
N LYS A 121 29.39 8.66 -3.57
CA LYS A 121 29.22 8.87 -2.11
C LYS A 121 28.46 7.74 -1.38
N GLU A 122 27.74 6.89 -2.10
CA GLU A 122 26.96 5.79 -1.53
C GLU A 122 27.84 4.53 -1.35
N ARG A 123 27.50 3.68 -0.37
CA ARG A 123 28.16 2.40 -0.18
C ARG A 123 27.71 1.39 -1.22
N LEU A 124 28.64 0.54 -1.66
CA LEU A 124 28.41 -0.49 -2.66
C LEU A 124 29.09 -1.80 -2.23
N VAL A 125 28.31 -2.87 -2.21
CA VAL A 125 28.78 -4.24 -1.97
C VAL A 125 28.20 -5.16 -3.04
N ILE A 126 29.06 -5.97 -3.66
CA ILE A 126 28.67 -6.96 -4.66
C ILE A 126 28.93 -8.34 -4.06
N GLY A 127 27.90 -9.18 -4.01
CA GLY A 127 28.02 -10.62 -3.73
C GLY A 127 27.83 -11.38 -5.03
N ALA A 128 28.90 -12.00 -5.55
CA ALA A 128 28.94 -12.60 -6.86
C ALA A 128 29.45 -14.04 -6.83
N ASP A 129 28.86 -14.90 -7.66
CA ASP A 129 29.52 -16.11 -8.15
C ASP A 129 30.04 -15.76 -9.56
N PHE A 130 31.35 -15.57 -9.66
CA PHE A 130 32.02 -15.14 -10.89
C PHE A 130 32.60 -16.30 -11.69
N ILE A 131 32.64 -17.52 -11.14
CA ILE A 131 33.19 -18.74 -11.76
C ILE A 131 34.72 -18.68 -12.05
N GLY A 132 35.33 -17.49 -12.08
CA GLY A 132 36.77 -17.26 -12.22
C GLY A 132 37.60 -17.42 -10.94
N HIS A 133 38.89 -17.70 -11.13
CA HIS A 133 39.89 -17.88 -10.08
C HIS A 133 40.84 -16.67 -10.05
N VAL A 134 40.78 -15.87 -8.99
CA VAL A 134 41.62 -14.65 -8.85
C VAL A 134 43.08 -14.97 -8.44
N GLY A 135 43.33 -16.15 -7.87
CA GLY A 135 44.69 -16.62 -7.52
C GLY A 135 45.24 -16.11 -6.17
N GLU A 136 46.43 -16.59 -5.78
CA GLU A 136 47.18 -16.19 -4.57
C GLU A 136 48.42 -15.34 -4.92
N GLY A 137 48.87 -14.48 -4.00
CA GLY A 137 49.75 -13.35 -4.32
C GLY A 137 48.97 -12.14 -4.84
N ASN A 138 49.63 -11.00 -5.08
CA ASN A 138 48.99 -9.78 -5.60
C ASN A 138 49.95 -8.81 -6.32
N SER A 139 51.14 -9.26 -6.76
CA SER A 139 52.27 -8.39 -7.15
C SER A 139 51.99 -7.39 -8.29
N SER A 140 50.96 -7.63 -9.10
CA SER A 140 50.48 -6.76 -10.20
C SER A 140 49.15 -6.04 -9.90
N ASP A 141 48.57 -6.28 -8.72
CA ASP A 141 47.16 -6.08 -8.41
C ASP A 141 46.89 -5.65 -6.94
N GLU A 142 47.93 -5.20 -6.21
CA GLU A 142 47.85 -4.74 -4.81
C GLU A 142 46.76 -3.71 -4.54
N GLU A 143 46.39 -2.94 -5.57
CA GLU A 143 45.35 -1.92 -5.54
C GLU A 143 43.93 -2.47 -5.38
N VAL A 144 43.69 -3.72 -5.80
CA VAL A 144 42.36 -4.34 -5.84
C VAL A 144 42.26 -5.65 -5.07
N MET A 145 43.36 -6.38 -4.88
CA MET A 145 43.38 -7.65 -4.14
C MET A 145 44.53 -7.76 -3.13
N GLY A 146 44.24 -8.44 -2.01
CA GLY A 146 45.24 -8.84 -1.03
C GLY A 146 45.90 -10.17 -1.36
N ARG A 147 46.96 -10.49 -0.60
CA ARG A 147 47.87 -11.62 -0.85
C ARG A 147 47.29 -13.02 -0.60
N TYR A 148 46.09 -13.15 -0.05
CA TYR A 148 45.54 -14.41 0.51
C TYR A 148 44.37 -15.00 -0.28
N GLY A 149 44.42 -14.96 -1.61
CA GLY A 149 43.50 -15.74 -2.46
C GLY A 149 43.78 -17.25 -2.41
N PHE A 150 43.57 -17.97 -3.52
CA PHE A 150 43.65 -19.44 -3.49
C PHE A 150 44.12 -20.03 -4.83
N LYS A 151 45.30 -20.65 -4.82
CA LYS A 151 45.95 -21.32 -5.95
C LYS A 151 46.25 -20.37 -7.12
N GLU A 152 46.42 -20.91 -8.32
CA GLU A 152 46.67 -20.15 -9.56
C GLU A 152 45.41 -19.41 -10.03
N SER A 153 45.61 -18.31 -10.74
CA SER A 153 44.54 -17.56 -11.40
C SER A 153 44.15 -18.18 -12.74
N ASN A 154 43.02 -17.75 -13.31
CA ASN A 154 42.62 -18.09 -14.68
C ASN A 154 42.06 -16.86 -15.43
N VAL A 155 41.78 -17.02 -16.73
CA VAL A 155 41.30 -15.93 -17.60
C VAL A 155 40.00 -15.30 -17.05
N GLU A 156 39.02 -16.10 -16.64
CA GLU A 156 37.80 -15.59 -16.00
C GLU A 156 38.09 -14.81 -14.69
N GLY A 157 39.12 -15.20 -13.93
CA GLY A 157 39.57 -14.48 -12.76
C GLY A 157 40.24 -13.15 -13.08
N GLN A 158 41.03 -13.09 -14.16
CA GLN A 158 41.58 -11.83 -14.65
C GLN A 158 40.47 -10.85 -15.03
N MET A 159 39.36 -11.31 -15.63
CA MET A 159 38.20 -10.44 -15.90
C MET A 159 37.61 -9.83 -14.62
N VAL A 160 37.61 -10.56 -13.49
CA VAL A 160 37.18 -10.02 -12.18
C VAL A 160 38.14 -8.96 -11.66
N VAL A 161 39.45 -9.16 -11.86
CA VAL A 161 40.51 -8.23 -11.46
C VAL A 161 40.48 -6.96 -12.33
N ASP A 162 40.31 -7.09 -13.64
CA ASP A 162 40.23 -5.98 -14.59
C ASP A 162 38.96 -5.13 -14.34
N PHE A 163 37.82 -5.79 -14.07
CA PHE A 163 36.60 -5.13 -13.60
C PHE A 163 36.83 -4.39 -12.27
N ALA A 164 37.52 -5.03 -11.32
CA ALA A 164 37.80 -4.40 -10.03
C ALA A 164 38.73 -3.17 -10.17
N LYS A 165 39.72 -3.23 -11.08
CA LYS A 165 40.57 -2.10 -11.47
C LYS A 165 39.75 -0.97 -12.10
N ARG A 166 38.89 -1.30 -13.09
CA ARG A 166 38.03 -0.32 -13.80
C ARG A 166 37.12 0.45 -12.85
N MET A 167 36.48 -0.25 -11.91
CA MET A 167 35.38 0.28 -11.09
C MET A 167 35.79 0.69 -9.66
N GLU A 168 37.09 0.86 -9.38
CA GLU A 168 37.64 1.21 -8.05
C GLU A 168 37.21 0.24 -6.92
N MET A 169 37.14 -1.07 -7.21
CA MET A 169 36.65 -2.10 -6.27
C MET A 169 37.80 -2.90 -5.64
N ALA A 170 37.55 -3.43 -4.44
CA ALA A 170 38.44 -4.32 -3.71
C ALA A 170 37.79 -5.71 -3.52
N VAL A 171 38.53 -6.77 -3.87
CA VAL A 171 38.12 -8.18 -3.76
C VAL A 171 38.31 -8.66 -2.32
N VAL A 172 37.31 -8.41 -1.46
CA VAL A 172 37.39 -8.55 0.02
C VAL A 172 37.97 -9.88 0.49
N ASN A 173 37.64 -10.99 -0.20
CA ASN A 173 38.03 -12.34 0.21
C ASN A 173 39.55 -12.55 0.33
N THR A 174 40.36 -11.83 -0.46
CA THR A 174 41.81 -12.06 -0.57
C THR A 174 42.64 -11.24 0.43
N TYR A 175 42.04 -10.29 1.16
CA TYR A 175 42.75 -9.43 2.11
C TYR A 175 43.02 -10.08 3.48
N PHE A 176 42.33 -11.17 3.83
CA PHE A 176 42.39 -11.74 5.18
C PHE A 176 43.07 -13.11 5.22
N LYS A 177 44.17 -13.23 5.96
CA LYS A 177 44.89 -14.50 6.16
C LYS A 177 44.01 -15.54 6.87
N LYS A 178 43.55 -16.57 6.14
CA LYS A 178 42.80 -17.74 6.68
C LYS A 178 43.49 -19.07 6.33
N LYS A 179 43.16 -20.13 7.07
CA LYS A 179 43.46 -21.53 6.69
C LYS A 179 42.78 -21.86 5.35
N GLU A 180 43.38 -22.72 4.51
CA GLU A 180 42.85 -23.09 3.18
C GLU A 180 41.35 -23.42 3.16
N ASP A 181 40.89 -24.25 4.10
CA ASP A 181 39.50 -24.70 4.18
C ASP A 181 38.49 -23.54 4.42
N HIS A 182 38.99 -22.37 4.84
CA HIS A 182 38.25 -21.12 5.01
C HIS A 182 38.48 -20.10 3.87
N ARG A 183 39.24 -20.47 2.83
CA ARG A 183 39.38 -19.76 1.55
C ARG A 183 38.60 -20.44 0.41
N VAL A 184 38.55 -21.78 0.41
CA VAL A 184 37.79 -22.61 -0.56
C VAL A 184 36.30 -22.29 -0.47
N THR A 185 35.71 -21.79 -1.56
CA THR A 185 34.28 -21.49 -1.66
C THR A 185 33.49 -22.62 -2.29
N TYR A 186 34.07 -23.35 -3.25
CA TYR A 186 33.42 -24.46 -3.95
C TYR A 186 34.17 -25.78 -3.77
N LYS A 187 33.45 -26.87 -3.47
CA LYS A 187 34.02 -28.22 -3.33
C LYS A 187 33.13 -29.28 -4.02
N SER A 188 33.70 -30.01 -4.97
CA SER A 188 32.99 -31.04 -5.76
C SER A 188 33.96 -32.11 -6.26
N GLY A 189 33.63 -33.40 -6.07
CA GLY A 189 34.43 -34.51 -6.62
C GLY A 189 35.91 -34.50 -6.23
N GLY A 190 36.22 -34.13 -4.97
CA GLY A 190 37.61 -33.94 -4.49
C GLY A 190 38.22 -32.58 -4.82
N ARG A 191 37.84 -31.97 -5.95
CA ARG A 191 38.31 -30.63 -6.34
C ARG A 191 37.77 -29.55 -5.39
N CYS A 192 38.63 -28.59 -5.08
CA CYS A 192 38.37 -27.43 -4.23
C CYS A 192 38.82 -26.17 -4.98
N THR A 193 37.97 -25.14 -5.05
CA THR A 193 38.23 -23.88 -5.79
C THR A 193 37.66 -22.66 -5.05
N GLN A 194 38.00 -21.46 -5.52
CA GLN A 194 37.48 -20.17 -5.06
C GLN A 194 36.85 -19.45 -6.27
N VAL A 195 35.54 -19.24 -6.21
CA VAL A 195 34.72 -18.66 -7.32
C VAL A 195 33.63 -17.70 -6.82
N ASP A 196 33.25 -17.80 -5.54
CA ASP A 196 32.29 -16.91 -4.88
C ASP A 196 33.06 -15.75 -4.22
N TYR A 197 32.78 -14.50 -4.58
CA TYR A 197 33.49 -13.31 -4.08
C TYR A 197 32.54 -12.26 -3.50
N VAL A 198 33.03 -11.56 -2.48
CA VAL A 198 32.48 -10.26 -2.07
C VAL A 198 33.42 -9.16 -2.54
N LEU A 199 32.89 -8.18 -3.27
CA LEU A 199 33.59 -6.95 -3.64
C LEU A 199 32.95 -5.76 -2.93
N CYS A 200 33.74 -4.76 -2.58
CA CYS A 200 33.26 -3.45 -2.11
C CYS A 200 34.10 -2.34 -2.76
N ARG A 201 33.63 -1.08 -2.75
CA ARG A 201 34.48 0.03 -3.21
C ARG A 201 35.75 0.14 -2.37
N ARG A 202 36.88 0.42 -3.01
CA ARG A 202 38.20 0.58 -2.36
C ARG A 202 38.18 1.63 -1.26
N CYS A 203 37.46 2.74 -1.47
CA CYS A 203 37.25 3.79 -0.44
C CYS A 203 36.39 3.34 0.76
N ASN A 204 35.74 2.18 0.69
CA ASN A 204 34.97 1.56 1.77
C ASN A 204 35.68 0.33 2.37
N LEU A 205 36.83 -0.10 1.84
CA LEU A 205 37.57 -1.27 2.35
C LEU A 205 37.95 -1.14 3.83
N LYS A 206 38.22 0.09 4.30
CA LYS A 206 38.47 0.43 5.71
C LYS A 206 37.29 0.16 6.66
N GLU A 207 36.08 -0.01 6.12
CA GLU A 207 34.88 -0.38 6.89
C GLU A 207 34.74 -1.90 7.01
N ILE A 208 35.59 -2.69 6.34
CA ILE A 208 35.53 -4.16 6.36
C ILE A 208 36.50 -4.74 7.40
N GLY A 209 35.96 -5.32 8.46
CA GLY A 209 36.76 -5.86 9.58
C GLY A 209 37.09 -7.36 9.49
N ASP A 210 36.39 -8.15 8.66
CA ASP A 210 36.65 -9.58 8.48
C ASP A 210 35.98 -10.12 7.20
N GLY A 211 36.71 -10.90 6.41
CA GLY A 211 36.18 -11.71 5.30
C GLY A 211 36.57 -13.17 5.46
N LYS A 212 35.61 -14.11 5.39
CA LYS A 212 35.86 -15.56 5.55
C LYS A 212 34.80 -16.45 4.91
N VAL A 213 35.18 -17.67 4.55
CA VAL A 213 34.22 -18.73 4.18
C VAL A 213 33.80 -19.54 5.42
N LEU A 214 32.51 -19.86 5.53
CA LEU A 214 31.98 -20.73 6.58
C LEU A 214 31.91 -22.20 6.14
N ALA A 215 32.84 -23.01 6.63
CA ALA A 215 32.77 -24.47 6.51
C ALA A 215 31.65 -25.07 7.40
N GLY A 216 31.03 -26.16 6.93
CA GLY A 216 30.13 -27.01 7.73
C GLY A 216 28.65 -26.60 7.80
N ASP A 217 28.12 -25.78 6.89
CA ASP A 217 26.68 -25.51 6.79
C ASP A 217 26.03 -26.16 5.55
N SER A 218 25.05 -27.04 5.79
CA SER A 218 24.47 -28.00 4.83
C SER A 218 23.55 -27.42 3.75
N VAL A 219 23.52 -26.10 3.57
CA VAL A 219 22.46 -25.40 2.83
C VAL A 219 22.65 -25.50 1.31
N ALA A 220 23.90 -25.41 0.83
CA ALA A 220 24.30 -25.76 -0.52
C ALA A 220 25.03 -27.13 -0.52
N ARG A 221 25.18 -27.76 -1.70
CA ARG A 221 25.87 -29.08 -1.82
C ARG A 221 27.37 -28.97 -2.14
N GLN A 222 27.78 -27.87 -2.79
CA GLN A 222 29.13 -27.68 -3.33
C GLN A 222 29.70 -26.31 -2.92
N HIS A 223 28.91 -25.24 -3.03
CA HIS A 223 29.28 -23.91 -2.53
C HIS A 223 29.23 -23.83 -1.00
N ARG A 224 30.10 -22.99 -0.42
CA ARG A 224 30.22 -22.64 1.00
C ARG A 224 30.01 -21.13 1.12
N MET A 225 29.27 -20.69 2.14
CA MET A 225 28.90 -19.28 2.26
C MET A 225 30.11 -18.41 2.62
N VAL A 226 30.43 -17.44 1.74
CA VAL A 226 31.29 -16.30 2.03
C VAL A 226 30.57 -15.33 2.96
N VAL A 227 31.25 -14.83 4.00
CA VAL A 227 30.72 -13.81 4.90
C VAL A 227 31.75 -12.69 5.06
N CYS A 228 31.27 -11.46 4.83
CA CYS A 228 31.98 -10.22 5.05
C CYS A 228 31.35 -9.48 6.25
N ARG A 229 32.16 -8.90 7.14
CA ARG A 229 31.73 -8.05 8.23
C ARG A 229 32.10 -6.59 7.94
N MET A 230 31.14 -5.82 7.45
CA MET A 230 31.21 -4.37 7.37
C MET A 230 30.80 -3.74 8.71
N ALA A 231 31.53 -2.72 9.15
CA ALA A 231 31.26 -1.92 10.33
C ALA A 231 30.93 -0.48 9.89
N LEU A 232 29.72 -0.04 10.18
CA LEU A 232 29.22 1.29 9.84
C LEU A 232 29.21 2.15 11.10
N ASP A 233 29.89 3.29 11.07
CA ASP A 233 29.79 4.29 12.14
C ASP A 233 28.55 5.15 11.91
N VAL A 234 27.49 4.84 12.66
CA VAL A 234 26.18 5.48 12.54
C VAL A 234 25.67 5.94 13.90
N LYS A 235 25.24 7.20 13.98
CA LYS A 235 24.56 7.77 15.15
C LYS A 235 23.17 7.14 15.30
N LYS A 236 23.12 5.92 15.86
CA LYS A 236 21.92 5.11 16.10
C LYS A 236 20.71 5.95 16.50
N LYS A 237 19.81 6.20 15.56
CA LYS A 237 18.47 6.67 15.89
C LYS A 237 17.77 5.51 16.55
N ARG A 238 17.20 5.73 17.74
CA ARG A 238 16.30 4.74 18.36
C ARG A 238 15.02 4.69 17.52
N ILE A 239 15.00 3.85 16.47
CA ILE A 239 13.83 3.57 15.63
C ILE A 239 12.74 2.93 16.51
N ARG A 240 11.99 3.79 17.20
CA ARG A 240 10.80 3.43 17.95
C ARG A 240 9.71 3.09 16.95
N VAL A 241 9.69 1.84 16.47
CA VAL A 241 8.58 1.27 15.72
C VAL A 241 7.34 1.19 16.62
N ARG A 242 6.72 2.36 16.88
CA ARG A 242 5.47 2.54 17.60
C ARG A 242 4.33 1.95 16.77
N THR A 243 4.27 0.63 16.78
CA THR A 243 3.10 -0.11 16.30
C THR A 243 1.95 0.25 17.23
N ASP A 244 1.03 1.11 16.77
CA ASP A 244 -0.07 1.63 17.58
C ASP A 244 -0.75 0.53 18.40
N ARG A 245 -0.80 0.72 19.72
CA ARG A 245 -1.49 -0.18 20.66
C ARG A 245 -3.00 0.01 20.53
N ARG A 246 -3.61 -0.64 19.53
CA ARG A 246 -5.06 -0.61 19.29
C ARG A 246 -5.81 -1.33 20.40
N LYS A 247 -6.96 -0.78 20.83
CA LYS A 247 -7.88 -1.50 21.72
C LYS A 247 -8.47 -2.71 20.98
N ARG A 248 -8.75 -3.80 21.69
CA ARG A 248 -9.25 -5.05 21.09
C ARG A 248 -10.76 -5.02 20.90
N TRP A 249 -11.27 -4.02 20.17
CA TRP A 249 -12.71 -3.75 19.98
C TRP A 249 -13.54 -4.98 19.53
N TRP A 250 -12.93 -5.93 18.80
CA TRP A 250 -13.58 -7.19 18.41
C TRP A 250 -13.94 -8.12 19.57
N LYS A 251 -13.36 -7.95 20.77
CA LYS A 251 -13.75 -8.69 21.99
C LYS A 251 -15.15 -8.32 22.47
N LEU A 252 -15.78 -7.24 21.99
CA LEU A 252 -17.19 -6.95 22.27
C LEU A 252 -18.16 -7.98 21.65
N LYS A 253 -17.68 -8.94 20.84
CA LYS A 253 -18.41 -10.17 20.49
C LYS A 253 -18.54 -11.17 21.66
N GLU A 254 -17.70 -11.07 22.67
CA GLU A 254 -17.67 -11.98 23.82
C GLU A 254 -18.57 -11.38 24.92
N GLU A 255 -19.61 -12.10 25.35
CA GLU A 255 -20.65 -11.51 26.20
C GLU A 255 -20.12 -10.99 27.54
N GLU A 256 -19.17 -11.69 28.16
CA GLU A 256 -18.47 -11.23 29.38
C GLU A 256 -17.76 -9.88 29.17
N CYS A 257 -17.09 -9.70 28.03
CA CYS A 257 -16.47 -8.42 27.67
C CYS A 257 -17.50 -7.33 27.34
N SER A 258 -18.65 -7.70 26.77
CA SER A 258 -19.77 -6.80 26.48
C SER A 258 -20.41 -6.26 27.77
N VAL A 259 -20.76 -7.15 28.72
CA VAL A 259 -21.34 -6.78 30.02
C VAL A 259 -20.37 -5.92 30.83
N ARG A 260 -19.11 -6.35 30.98
CA ARG A 260 -18.09 -5.61 31.77
C ARG A 260 -17.68 -4.28 31.14
N PHE A 261 -17.87 -4.12 29.82
CA PHE A 261 -17.72 -2.82 29.14
C PHE A 261 -18.92 -1.90 29.43
N ARG A 262 -20.16 -2.38 29.26
CA ARG A 262 -21.39 -1.63 29.61
C ARG A 262 -21.34 -1.10 31.05
N GLU A 263 -21.03 -1.98 31.99
CA GLU A 263 -20.91 -1.65 33.42
C GLU A 263 -19.90 -0.53 33.69
N LYS A 264 -18.68 -0.63 33.14
CA LYS A 264 -17.64 0.39 33.36
C LYS A 264 -17.91 1.71 32.64
N VAL A 265 -18.68 1.71 31.55
CA VAL A 265 -19.17 2.96 30.94
C VAL A 265 -20.27 3.58 31.81
N ARG A 266 -21.25 2.79 32.30
CA ARG A 266 -22.28 3.27 33.24
C ARG A 266 -21.66 3.93 34.48
N LEU A 267 -20.72 3.24 35.14
CA LEU A 267 -20.03 3.76 36.32
C LEU A 267 -19.18 5.01 36.01
N GLY A 268 -18.56 5.06 34.82
CA GLY A 268 -17.70 6.18 34.41
C GLY A 268 -18.45 7.41 33.92
N LEU A 269 -19.75 7.32 33.62
CA LEU A 269 -20.60 8.44 33.19
C LEU A 269 -21.42 9.08 34.33
N GLY A 270 -21.36 8.51 35.54
CA GLY A 270 -22.23 8.87 36.65
C GLY A 270 -23.55 8.09 36.61
N GLY A 271 -23.91 7.48 37.73
CA GLY A 271 -25.11 6.64 37.86
C GLY A 271 -26.42 7.40 38.13
N GLY A 272 -26.48 8.69 37.80
CA GLY A 272 -27.61 9.59 38.07
C GLY A 272 -28.09 10.32 36.80
N GLU A 273 -29.09 11.18 36.95
CA GLU A 273 -29.79 11.80 35.81
C GLU A 273 -28.91 12.79 35.03
N GLU A 274 -28.04 13.53 35.72
CA GLU A 274 -26.98 14.38 35.15
C GLU A 274 -25.81 13.56 34.58
N VAL A 275 -26.06 12.86 33.47
CA VAL A 275 -24.98 12.38 32.61
C VAL A 275 -24.27 13.58 31.99
N LEU A 276 -22.94 13.63 32.10
CA LEU A 276 -22.13 14.73 31.57
C LEU A 276 -22.28 14.88 30.05
N ASP A 277 -23.03 15.90 29.61
CA ASP A 277 -23.33 16.24 28.21
C ASP A 277 -22.12 16.79 27.43
N ASN A 278 -20.98 16.08 27.47
CA ASN A 278 -19.76 16.43 26.77
C ASN A 278 -19.17 15.21 26.04
N CYS A 279 -19.19 15.26 24.70
CA CYS A 279 -18.61 14.25 23.81
C CYS A 279 -17.19 13.82 24.20
N ALA A 280 -16.32 14.77 24.56
CA ALA A 280 -14.92 14.48 24.90
C ALA A 280 -14.79 13.63 26.17
N THR A 281 -15.67 13.87 27.15
CA THR A 281 -15.73 13.13 28.42
C THR A 281 -16.22 11.71 28.17
N THR A 282 -17.37 11.54 27.50
CA THR A 282 -17.90 10.21 27.14
C THR A 282 -16.93 9.42 26.27
N ALA A 283 -16.28 10.07 25.30
CA ALA A 283 -15.25 9.44 24.49
C ALA A 283 -14.02 9.04 25.33
N GLY A 284 -13.63 9.85 26.32
CA GLY A 284 -12.62 9.50 27.32
C GLY A 284 -12.99 8.24 28.10
N VAL A 285 -14.19 8.22 28.70
CA VAL A 285 -14.72 7.09 29.48
C VAL A 285 -14.79 5.81 28.66
N MET A 286 -15.36 5.85 27.45
CA MET A 286 -15.44 4.68 26.56
C MET A 286 -14.05 4.16 26.16
N ARG A 287 -13.09 5.05 25.85
CA ARG A 287 -11.70 4.66 25.56
C ARG A 287 -11.03 3.98 26.77
N GLU A 288 -11.31 4.45 27.98
CA GLU A 288 -10.72 3.90 29.20
C GLU A 288 -11.36 2.59 29.65
N ALA A 289 -12.69 2.47 29.59
CA ALA A 289 -13.40 1.21 29.79
C ALA A 289 -12.91 0.14 28.81
N ALA A 290 -12.76 0.48 27.52
CA ALA A 290 -12.21 -0.42 26.51
C ALA A 290 -10.75 -0.81 26.79
N ARG A 291 -9.92 0.13 27.28
CA ARG A 291 -8.54 -0.14 27.70
C ARG A 291 -8.49 -1.12 28.88
N LYS A 292 -9.37 -0.95 29.87
CA LYS A 292 -9.44 -1.76 31.10
C LYS A 292 -10.11 -3.13 30.92
N VAL A 293 -11.00 -3.32 29.93
CA VAL A 293 -11.74 -4.58 29.71
C VAL A 293 -11.19 -5.37 28.53
N LEU A 294 -11.09 -4.74 27.36
CA LEU A 294 -10.69 -5.42 26.12
C LEU A 294 -9.16 -5.52 25.98
N GLY A 295 -8.45 -4.63 26.68
CA GLY A 295 -7.00 -4.49 26.59
C GLY A 295 -6.55 -3.95 25.23
N VAL A 296 -5.22 -3.92 25.04
CA VAL A 296 -4.58 -3.46 23.79
C VAL A 296 -3.78 -4.57 23.11
N THR A 297 -3.51 -4.42 21.82
CA THR A 297 -2.60 -5.30 21.07
C THR A 297 -1.17 -5.20 21.58
N SER A 298 -0.51 -6.33 21.81
CA SER A 298 0.95 -6.40 21.83
C SER A 298 1.51 -6.06 20.46
N GLY A 299 2.55 -5.23 20.38
CA GLY A 299 3.15 -4.81 19.08
C GLY A 299 3.72 -5.98 18.25
N ASN A 300 4.03 -7.10 18.90
CA ASN A 300 4.42 -8.34 18.25
C ASN A 300 3.24 -8.92 17.44
N ARG A 301 3.24 -8.69 16.13
CA ARG A 301 2.45 -9.49 15.18
C ARG A 301 2.88 -10.96 15.33
N LYS A 302 1.93 -11.89 15.47
CA LYS A 302 2.19 -13.35 15.38
C LYS A 302 2.97 -13.66 14.10
N GLN A 303 3.75 -14.74 14.13
CA GLN A 303 4.63 -15.16 13.03
C GLN A 303 3.88 -15.26 11.69
N GLU A 304 4.59 -15.02 10.60
CA GLU A 304 3.99 -14.86 9.27
C GLU A 304 3.43 -16.19 8.74
N ARG A 305 2.18 -16.16 8.29
CA ARG A 305 1.40 -17.34 7.89
C ARG A 305 1.90 -18.04 6.61
N GLU A 306 2.99 -17.60 5.97
CA GLU A 306 3.68 -18.44 4.96
C GLU A 306 4.38 -19.66 5.59
N THR A 307 4.60 -19.65 6.91
CA THR A 307 5.20 -20.74 7.71
C THR A 307 4.18 -21.60 8.49
N TRP A 308 2.91 -21.57 8.09
CA TRP A 308 1.81 -22.34 8.69
C TRP A 308 2.03 -23.87 8.81
N TRP A 309 2.82 -24.49 7.92
CA TRP A 309 3.21 -25.90 7.95
C TRP A 309 4.50 -26.20 8.74
N TRP A 310 5.08 -25.21 9.43
CA TRP A 310 6.39 -25.34 10.08
C TRP A 310 6.25 -25.57 11.59
N ASN A 311 6.55 -26.79 12.02
CA ASN A 311 6.51 -27.22 13.41
C ASN A 311 7.91 -27.54 13.97
N GLU A 312 7.98 -27.88 15.26
CA GLU A 312 9.24 -28.25 15.93
C GLU A 312 9.80 -29.59 15.45
N GLU A 313 8.96 -30.53 14.97
CA GLU A 313 9.39 -31.82 14.41
C GLU A 313 10.27 -31.63 13.16
N VAL A 314 9.80 -30.84 12.19
CA VAL A 314 10.53 -30.50 10.96
C VAL A 314 11.86 -29.80 11.29
N LYS A 315 11.84 -28.88 12.26
CA LYS A 315 13.03 -28.15 12.73
C LYS A 315 14.06 -29.07 13.38
N GLU A 316 13.62 -30.03 14.20
CA GLU A 316 14.48 -31.03 14.83
C GLU A 316 15.03 -32.05 13.81
N SER A 317 14.22 -32.51 12.87
CA SER A 317 14.65 -33.37 11.77
C SER A 317 15.74 -32.70 10.92
N ILE A 318 15.58 -31.40 10.63
CA ILE A 318 16.61 -30.59 9.95
C ILE A 318 17.87 -30.41 10.82
N ARG A 319 17.75 -30.31 12.15
CA ARG A 319 18.90 -30.29 13.08
C ARG A 319 19.70 -31.60 12.99
N ARG A 320 19.03 -32.74 13.06
CA ARG A 320 19.65 -34.08 12.95
C ARG A 320 20.34 -34.28 11.59
N LYS A 321 19.68 -33.91 10.48
CA LYS A 321 20.28 -33.90 9.13
C LYS A 321 21.57 -33.08 9.04
N ARG A 322 21.65 -31.92 9.73
CA ARG A 322 22.86 -31.09 9.78
C ARG A 322 23.98 -31.75 10.59
N LEU A 323 23.65 -32.41 11.70
CA LEU A 323 24.63 -33.17 12.51
C LEU A 323 25.20 -34.36 11.73
N ALA A 324 24.37 -35.13 11.04
CA ALA A 324 24.82 -36.21 10.15
C ALA A 324 25.73 -35.69 9.01
N LYS A 325 25.41 -34.52 8.44
CA LYS A 325 26.30 -33.88 7.45
C LYS A 325 27.65 -33.46 8.08
N GLN A 326 27.64 -32.86 9.26
CA GLN A 326 28.86 -32.46 9.97
C GLN A 326 29.73 -33.66 10.38
N LYS A 327 29.11 -34.81 10.66
CA LYS A 327 29.79 -36.10 10.89
C LYS A 327 30.46 -36.59 9.61
N TRP A 328 29.71 -36.64 8.49
CA TRP A 328 30.25 -37.01 7.18
C TRP A 328 31.36 -36.07 6.69
N ASP A 329 31.25 -34.75 6.91
CA ASP A 329 32.29 -33.77 6.57
C ASP A 329 33.57 -33.90 7.43
N ARG A 330 33.53 -34.64 8.54
CA ARG A 330 34.70 -34.96 9.39
C ARG A 330 35.30 -36.33 9.09
N GLN A 331 34.47 -37.33 8.86
CA GLN A 331 34.88 -38.74 8.81
C GLN A 331 35.01 -39.28 7.37
N SER A 332 34.31 -38.68 6.40
CA SER A 332 34.35 -39.00 4.95
C SER A 332 34.05 -40.46 4.55
N ASP A 333 33.60 -41.29 5.47
CA ASP A 333 33.28 -42.71 5.30
C ASP A 333 31.87 -42.95 4.69
N GLU A 334 31.64 -44.15 4.15
CA GLU A 334 30.35 -44.49 3.53
C GLU A 334 29.22 -44.67 4.56
N LYS A 335 29.52 -45.05 5.82
CA LYS A 335 28.47 -45.16 6.88
C LYS A 335 27.90 -43.79 7.22
N SER A 336 28.73 -42.78 7.47
CA SER A 336 28.27 -41.41 7.73
C SER A 336 27.64 -40.76 6.48
N ARG A 337 28.11 -41.10 5.28
CA ARG A 337 27.46 -40.72 4.01
C ARG A 337 26.06 -41.31 3.90
N GLN A 338 25.87 -42.58 4.29
CA GLN A 338 24.58 -43.29 4.28
C GLN A 338 23.61 -42.70 5.32
N GLU A 339 24.07 -42.50 6.56
CA GLU A 339 23.33 -41.80 7.63
C GLU A 339 22.82 -40.41 7.17
N TYR A 340 23.65 -39.66 6.43
CA TYR A 340 23.25 -38.40 5.83
C TYR A 340 22.21 -38.56 4.69
N LYS A 341 22.27 -39.62 3.86
CA LYS A 341 21.23 -39.92 2.86
C LYS A 341 19.87 -40.18 3.53
N GLU A 342 19.86 -41.00 4.58
CA GLU A 342 18.66 -41.41 5.32
C GLU A 342 18.02 -40.23 6.06
N MET A 343 18.81 -39.48 6.83
CA MET A 343 18.31 -38.26 7.49
C MET A 343 17.81 -37.21 6.50
N ARG A 344 18.37 -37.15 5.29
CA ARG A 344 17.85 -36.30 4.20
C ARG A 344 16.54 -36.81 3.61
N GLN A 345 16.31 -38.13 3.56
CA GLN A 345 15.00 -38.68 3.18
C GLN A 345 13.95 -38.40 4.26
N GLN A 346 14.28 -38.60 5.53
CA GLN A 346 13.37 -38.36 6.65
C GLN A 346 12.84 -36.92 6.64
N VAL A 347 13.73 -35.92 6.56
CA VAL A 347 13.36 -34.50 6.39
C VAL A 347 12.42 -34.27 5.19
N LYS A 348 12.55 -35.01 4.08
CA LYS A 348 11.64 -34.89 2.93
C LYS A 348 10.23 -35.39 3.27
N ARG A 349 10.10 -36.48 4.04
CA ARG A 349 8.81 -37.04 4.49
C ARG A 349 8.15 -36.12 5.52
N ASP A 350 8.90 -35.66 6.52
CA ASP A 350 8.38 -34.79 7.59
C ASP A 350 7.84 -33.46 7.01
N VAL A 351 8.58 -32.87 6.05
CA VAL A 351 8.19 -31.64 5.33
C VAL A 351 7.04 -31.85 4.33
N ALA A 352 6.69 -33.10 4.00
CA ALA A 352 5.47 -33.43 3.25
C ALA A 352 4.27 -33.53 4.22
N LYS A 353 4.35 -34.42 5.22
CA LYS A 353 3.31 -34.64 6.24
C LYS A 353 2.88 -33.35 6.94
N ALA A 354 3.84 -32.50 7.32
CA ALA A 354 3.54 -31.23 8.00
C ALA A 354 2.86 -30.19 7.09
N LYS A 355 2.93 -30.32 5.76
CA LYS A 355 2.13 -29.52 4.83
C LYS A 355 0.75 -30.10 4.61
N GLU A 356 0.68 -31.41 4.40
CA GLU A 356 -0.54 -32.18 4.15
C GLU A 356 -1.57 -31.94 5.26
N LYS A 357 -1.19 -32.22 6.52
CA LYS A 357 -2.02 -31.90 7.69
C LYS A 357 -2.40 -30.42 7.78
N ALA A 358 -1.49 -29.52 7.45
CA ALA A 358 -1.80 -28.10 7.47
C ALA A 358 -2.84 -27.73 6.40
N TYR A 359 -2.75 -28.30 5.18
CA TYR A 359 -3.74 -28.09 4.11
C TYR A 359 -5.14 -28.53 4.56
N GLU A 360 -5.27 -29.67 5.22
CA GLU A 360 -6.54 -30.15 5.81
C GLU A 360 -7.12 -29.11 6.79
N GLU A 361 -6.34 -28.71 7.81
CA GLU A 361 -6.72 -27.66 8.79
C GLU A 361 -7.05 -26.28 8.17
N LEU A 362 -6.63 -26.04 6.92
CA LEU A 362 -6.97 -24.84 6.17
C LEU A 362 -8.24 -25.02 5.33
N TYR A 363 -8.46 -26.18 4.71
CA TYR A 363 -9.66 -26.47 3.92
C TYR A 363 -10.91 -26.55 4.80
N GLU A 364 -10.85 -27.28 5.93
CA GLU A 364 -11.96 -27.34 6.92
C GLU A 364 -12.44 -25.95 7.37
N ARG A 365 -11.50 -24.99 7.44
CA ARG A 365 -11.80 -23.62 7.87
C ARG A 365 -12.38 -22.75 6.77
N LEU A 366 -12.20 -23.10 5.49
CA LEU A 366 -12.64 -22.29 4.34
C LEU A 366 -14.14 -22.35 4.08
N ASP A 367 -14.80 -23.45 4.46
CA ASP A 367 -16.26 -23.62 4.32
C ASP A 367 -17.10 -22.71 5.24
N THR A 368 -16.44 -21.83 6.01
CA THR A 368 -17.08 -20.85 6.87
C THR A 368 -17.03 -19.43 6.29
N LYS A 369 -18.09 -18.63 6.52
CA LYS A 369 -18.15 -17.18 6.19
C LYS A 369 -17.13 -16.31 6.96
N GLU A 370 -16.36 -16.89 7.89
CA GLU A 370 -15.18 -16.27 8.50
C GLU A 370 -13.87 -16.75 7.84
N GLY A 371 -13.81 -18.00 7.37
CA GLY A 371 -12.74 -18.58 6.54
C GLY A 371 -12.53 -17.85 5.23
N GLU A 372 -13.59 -17.58 4.48
CA GLU A 372 -13.58 -16.75 3.26
C GLU A 372 -12.91 -15.37 3.52
N LYS A 373 -13.26 -14.73 4.65
CA LYS A 373 -12.68 -13.44 5.08
C LYS A 373 -11.25 -13.59 5.64
N ASP A 374 -10.84 -14.78 6.05
CA ASP A 374 -9.44 -15.12 6.34
C ASP A 374 -8.66 -15.34 5.03
N LEU A 375 -9.28 -15.92 3.98
CA LEU A 375 -8.69 -16.13 2.65
C LEU A 375 -8.43 -14.79 1.94
N TYR A 376 -9.41 -13.88 1.86
CA TYR A 376 -9.19 -12.54 1.30
C TYR A 376 -8.11 -11.76 2.08
N ARG A 377 -7.99 -12.00 3.39
CA ARG A 377 -6.94 -11.41 4.24
C ARG A 377 -5.57 -12.03 3.97
N LEU A 378 -5.50 -13.34 3.76
CA LEU A 378 -4.31 -14.08 3.36
C LEU A 378 -3.84 -13.68 1.95
N ALA A 379 -4.76 -13.52 1.00
CA ALA A 379 -4.48 -13.02 -0.34
C ALA A 379 -3.89 -11.60 -0.30
N ARG A 380 -4.53 -10.67 0.42
CA ARG A 380 -3.99 -9.31 0.64
C ARG A 380 -2.68 -9.28 1.42
N GLN A 381 -2.40 -10.28 2.28
CA GLN A 381 -1.10 -10.42 2.94
C GLN A 381 -0.02 -10.94 1.97
N ARG A 382 -0.34 -11.90 1.11
CA ARG A 382 0.57 -12.42 0.06
C ARG A 382 0.87 -11.37 -1.01
N ASP A 383 -0.11 -10.59 -1.46
CA ASP A 383 0.09 -9.43 -2.33
C ASP A 383 1.08 -8.45 -1.72
N ARG A 384 0.84 -8.00 -0.48
CA ARG A 384 1.73 -7.09 0.24
C ARG A 384 3.14 -7.63 0.44
N ALA A 385 3.29 -8.93 0.74
CA ALA A 385 4.61 -9.58 0.80
C ALA A 385 5.32 -9.66 -0.57
N GLY A 386 4.52 -9.76 -1.65
CA GLY A 386 4.97 -9.74 -3.04
C GLY A 386 5.50 -8.39 -3.52
N LYS A 387 4.95 -7.28 -3.01
CA LYS A 387 5.38 -5.91 -3.36
C LYS A 387 6.79 -5.63 -2.86
N ASN A 388 7.59 -4.93 -3.68
CA ASN A 388 8.99 -4.63 -3.39
C ASN A 388 9.11 -3.77 -2.12
N VAL A 389 8.56 -2.55 -2.16
CA VAL A 389 8.49 -1.64 -1.02
C VAL A 389 7.26 -2.00 -0.17
N LEU A 390 7.46 -2.17 1.14
CA LEU A 390 6.39 -2.54 2.10
C LEU A 390 5.81 -1.34 2.86
N GLN A 391 6.64 -0.32 3.06
CA GLN A 391 6.35 0.93 3.74
C GLN A 391 7.17 2.00 3.01
N VAL A 392 6.54 3.14 2.71
CA VAL A 392 7.18 4.20 1.93
C VAL A 392 7.71 5.23 2.92
N GLU A 393 8.95 4.97 3.33
CA GLU A 393 9.70 5.74 4.33
C GLU A 393 10.47 6.91 3.68
N ALA A 394 10.49 6.99 2.34
CA ALA A 394 11.16 8.03 1.55
C ALA A 394 10.31 8.48 0.35
N ILE A 395 10.34 9.78 0.02
CA ILE A 395 9.42 10.47 -0.92
C ILE A 395 10.15 11.59 -1.67
N LYS A 396 9.71 11.94 -2.88
CA LYS A 396 10.31 13.03 -3.65
C LYS A 396 9.81 14.42 -3.23
N ASP A 397 10.70 15.41 -3.25
CA ASP A 397 10.39 16.83 -3.10
C ASP A 397 9.63 17.39 -4.33
N ARG A 398 9.85 18.64 -4.75
CA ARG A 398 9.29 19.18 -6.01
C ARG A 398 10.30 19.07 -7.15
N GLU A 399 11.57 18.99 -6.81
CA GLU A 399 12.78 19.01 -7.63
C GLU A 399 13.20 17.59 -8.07
N GLY A 400 12.64 16.56 -7.45
CA GLY A 400 12.87 15.14 -7.75
C GLY A 400 13.85 14.42 -6.81
N ASN A 401 14.40 15.08 -5.79
CA ASN A 401 15.29 14.45 -4.81
C ASN A 401 14.50 13.63 -3.80
N VAL A 402 15.07 12.50 -3.40
CA VAL A 402 14.45 11.58 -2.43
C VAL A 402 14.72 12.04 -1.00
N LEU A 403 13.69 12.61 -0.36
CA LEU A 403 13.63 12.92 1.06
C LEU A 403 13.55 11.61 1.87
N THR A 404 14.43 11.46 2.86
CA THR A 404 14.53 10.26 3.72
C THR A 404 14.37 10.54 5.21
N SER A 405 14.30 11.81 5.65
CA SER A 405 14.09 12.13 7.08
C SER A 405 12.61 12.19 7.42
N GLU A 406 12.23 11.66 8.59
CA GLU A 406 10.85 11.65 9.10
C GLU A 406 10.19 13.04 9.02
N GLU A 407 10.89 14.08 9.47
CA GLU A 407 10.41 15.47 9.43
C GLU A 407 10.17 15.98 8.01
N SER A 408 11.08 15.73 7.06
CA SER A 408 10.92 16.19 5.67
C SER A 408 9.83 15.43 4.93
N VAL A 409 9.71 14.12 5.17
CA VAL A 409 8.65 13.27 4.60
C VAL A 409 7.27 13.63 5.17
N LEU A 410 7.17 13.97 6.47
CA LEU A 410 5.93 14.45 7.08
C LEU A 410 5.55 15.85 6.56
N ARG A 411 6.51 16.78 6.48
CA ARG A 411 6.29 18.13 5.94
C ARG A 411 5.82 18.09 4.49
N ARG A 412 6.51 17.32 3.63
CA ARG A 412 6.17 17.12 2.21
C ARG A 412 4.77 16.54 2.00
N TRP A 413 4.30 15.69 2.91
CA TRP A 413 2.91 15.20 2.92
C TRP A 413 1.91 16.28 3.33
N SER A 414 2.23 17.08 4.35
CA SER A 414 1.38 18.19 4.80
C SER A 414 1.22 19.21 3.68
N GLU A 415 2.32 19.73 3.13
CA GLU A 415 2.33 20.67 1.99
C GLU A 415 1.48 20.18 0.81
N TYR A 416 1.60 18.90 0.45
CA TYR A 416 0.88 18.35 -0.69
C TYR A 416 -0.64 18.31 -0.46
N PHE A 417 -1.09 17.82 0.71
CA PHE A 417 -2.52 17.74 0.99
C PHE A 417 -3.12 19.08 1.44
N GLU A 418 -2.34 19.96 2.06
CA GLU A 418 -2.77 21.31 2.39
C GLU A 418 -2.98 22.16 1.14
N GLN A 419 -2.10 22.05 0.13
CA GLN A 419 -2.33 22.65 -1.19
C GLN A 419 -3.56 22.02 -1.88
N LEU A 420 -3.62 20.70 -1.99
CA LEU A 420 -4.70 19.98 -2.69
C LEU A 420 -6.09 20.20 -2.08
N MET A 421 -6.18 20.36 -0.76
CA MET A 421 -7.45 20.53 -0.02
C MET A 421 -7.85 22.01 0.19
N ASN A 422 -7.04 22.96 -0.30
CA ASN A 422 -7.29 24.40 -0.21
C ASN A 422 -7.09 25.16 -1.54
N GLU A 423 -7.00 24.46 -2.67
CA GLU A 423 -7.01 25.07 -4.00
C GLU A 423 -8.42 25.59 -4.32
N GLU A 424 -8.62 26.91 -4.27
CA GLU A 424 -9.87 27.57 -4.62
C GLU A 424 -9.90 27.91 -6.11
N ASN A 425 -10.99 27.56 -6.78
CA ASN A 425 -11.23 27.92 -8.18
C ASN A 425 -11.86 29.32 -8.27
N GLN A 426 -11.52 30.06 -9.32
CA GLN A 426 -12.28 31.26 -9.69
C GLN A 426 -13.75 30.89 -9.94
N ARG A 427 -14.66 31.75 -9.48
CA ARG A 427 -16.12 31.64 -9.69
C ARG A 427 -16.72 33.03 -9.77
N GLU A 428 -17.88 33.13 -10.42
CA GLU A 428 -18.71 34.33 -10.40
C GLU A 428 -19.32 34.54 -8.99
N ARG A 429 -19.58 35.80 -8.60
CA ARG A 429 -20.29 36.13 -7.35
C ARG A 429 -21.77 36.38 -7.66
N ARG A 430 -22.68 35.83 -6.86
CA ARG A 430 -24.10 36.19 -6.89
C ARG A 430 -24.33 37.57 -6.28
N LEU A 431 -25.40 38.22 -6.74
CA LEU A 431 -25.99 39.42 -6.15
C LEU A 431 -27.46 39.18 -5.71
N ASP A 432 -28.00 37.98 -5.92
CA ASP A 432 -29.38 37.63 -5.57
C ASP A 432 -29.53 37.42 -4.06
N ASP A 433 -30.39 38.22 -3.43
CA ASP A 433 -30.90 37.93 -2.08
C ASP A 433 -31.82 36.69 -2.09
N VAL A 434 -31.84 35.95 -0.97
CA VAL A 434 -32.67 34.76 -0.78
C VAL A 434 -33.41 34.86 0.55
N GLU A 435 -34.73 34.68 0.51
CA GLU A 435 -35.56 34.70 1.72
C GLU A 435 -35.16 33.58 2.70
N LEU A 436 -35.07 33.92 3.98
CA LEU A 436 -34.62 33.00 5.03
C LEU A 436 -35.81 32.25 5.64
N VAL A 437 -35.96 30.97 5.29
CA VAL A 437 -36.95 30.08 5.93
C VAL A 437 -36.60 29.87 7.40
N LYS A 438 -37.32 30.58 8.28
CA LYS A 438 -37.27 30.42 9.74
C LYS A 438 -38.44 29.54 10.20
N GLN A 439 -38.30 28.23 10.02
CA GLN A 439 -39.19 27.25 10.62
C GLN A 439 -38.55 26.66 11.87
N ASP A 440 -39.33 26.53 12.95
CA ASP A 440 -38.90 25.76 14.11
C ASP A 440 -38.76 24.28 13.74
N VAL A 441 -37.67 23.68 14.21
CA VAL A 441 -37.31 22.29 13.90
C VAL A 441 -37.55 21.45 15.14
N ASP A 442 -38.36 20.40 14.99
CA ASP A 442 -38.70 19.43 16.03
C ASP A 442 -37.46 18.82 16.71
N ARG A 443 -37.63 18.38 17.96
CA ARG A 443 -36.57 17.66 18.68
C ARG A 443 -36.31 16.29 18.06
N ILE A 444 -35.06 15.82 18.15
CA ILE A 444 -34.61 14.51 17.69
C ILE A 444 -35.13 13.43 18.64
N SER A 445 -35.78 12.41 18.09
CA SER A 445 -36.35 11.28 18.81
C SER A 445 -35.30 10.24 19.25
N LYS A 446 -35.71 9.24 20.05
CA LYS A 446 -34.86 8.06 20.32
C LYS A 446 -34.87 7.11 19.11
N GLU A 447 -35.95 7.12 18.35
CA GLU A 447 -36.29 6.22 17.26
C GLU A 447 -35.39 6.48 16.03
N GLU A 448 -35.19 7.75 15.66
CA GLU A 448 -34.23 8.17 14.63
C GLU A 448 -32.79 7.77 14.98
N VAL A 449 -32.40 7.93 16.25
CA VAL A 449 -31.06 7.55 16.73
C VAL A 449 -30.88 6.04 16.69
N ARG A 450 -31.89 5.24 17.09
CA ARG A 450 -31.88 3.77 16.88
C ARG A 450 -31.78 3.41 15.40
N ALA A 451 -32.49 4.10 14.51
CA ALA A 451 -32.41 3.88 13.07
C ALA A 451 -31.02 4.20 12.49
N ALA A 452 -30.40 5.31 12.90
CA ALA A 452 -29.03 5.67 12.51
C ALA A 452 -28.01 4.63 13.00
N ILE A 453 -28.12 4.19 14.26
CA ILE A 453 -27.28 3.12 14.83
C ILE A 453 -27.48 1.80 14.08
N LYS A 454 -28.71 1.46 13.66
CA LYS A 454 -29.03 0.24 12.87
C LYS A 454 -28.50 0.31 11.43
N ARG A 455 -28.55 1.47 10.77
CA ARG A 455 -28.11 1.70 9.37
C ARG A 455 -26.58 1.65 9.20
N MET A 456 -25.81 1.88 10.26
CA MET A 456 -24.35 1.79 10.23
C MET A 456 -23.82 0.36 10.00
N LYS A 457 -22.67 0.25 9.32
CA LYS A 457 -22.03 -1.04 8.98
C LYS A 457 -20.85 -1.32 9.94
N ASN A 458 -20.78 -2.53 10.50
CA ASN A 458 -19.67 -3.00 11.33
C ASN A 458 -18.35 -3.12 10.53
N GLY A 459 -17.22 -3.17 11.23
CA GLY A 459 -15.89 -3.40 10.67
C GLY A 459 -15.29 -2.21 9.91
N LYS A 460 -15.80 -1.00 10.16
CA LYS A 460 -15.33 0.25 9.53
C LYS A 460 -14.17 0.89 10.29
N SER A 461 -13.36 1.68 9.59
CA SER A 461 -12.23 2.41 10.16
C SER A 461 -12.71 3.56 11.04
N VAL A 462 -12.35 3.51 12.33
CA VAL A 462 -12.59 4.57 13.31
C VAL A 462 -11.86 5.88 12.99
N GLY A 463 -12.39 6.98 13.53
CA GLY A 463 -11.81 8.31 13.41
C GLY A 463 -10.72 8.60 14.43
N PRO A 464 -10.40 9.89 14.67
CA PRO A 464 -9.40 10.31 15.67
C PRO A 464 -9.83 10.00 17.12
N ASP A 465 -11.11 9.76 17.33
CA ASP A 465 -11.72 9.35 18.60
C ASP A 465 -11.33 7.91 19.02
N ASP A 466 -11.03 7.04 18.04
CA ASP A 466 -10.77 5.59 18.21
C ASP A 466 -11.96 4.84 18.81
N ILE A 467 -13.19 5.23 18.46
CA ILE A 467 -14.45 4.62 18.93
C ILE A 467 -15.23 4.00 17.74
N PRO A 468 -15.49 2.68 17.74
CA PRO A 468 -16.24 2.00 16.69
C PRO A 468 -17.75 2.06 16.93
N VAL A 469 -18.55 1.73 15.90
CA VAL A 469 -20.02 1.71 16.06
C VAL A 469 -20.47 0.51 16.90
N GLU A 470 -19.66 -0.56 16.90
CA GLU A 470 -19.77 -1.71 17.77
C GLU A 470 -19.75 -1.34 19.27
N ALA A 471 -19.05 -0.26 19.66
CA ALA A 471 -19.06 0.21 21.04
C ALA A 471 -20.40 0.90 21.39
N TRP A 472 -20.92 1.76 20.51
CA TRP A 472 -22.25 2.37 20.66
C TRP A 472 -23.36 1.31 20.65
N ARG A 473 -23.28 0.29 19.78
CA ARG A 473 -24.21 -0.84 19.74
C ARG A 473 -24.18 -1.70 21.00
N CYS A 474 -23.00 -1.91 21.59
CA CYS A 474 -22.84 -2.66 22.84
C CYS A 474 -23.52 -1.96 24.03
N LEU A 475 -23.60 -0.63 24.04
CA LEU A 475 -24.25 0.14 25.12
C LEU A 475 -25.79 0.11 25.08
N GLY A 476 -26.40 -0.30 23.96
CA GLY A 476 -27.87 -0.38 23.84
C GLY A 476 -28.57 0.96 24.06
N GLU A 477 -29.68 0.96 24.80
CA GLU A 477 -30.47 2.18 25.09
C GLU A 477 -29.65 3.30 25.74
N MET A 478 -28.63 2.99 26.55
CA MET A 478 -27.75 4.02 27.13
C MET A 478 -27.04 4.86 26.05
N ALA A 479 -26.68 4.26 24.91
CA ALA A 479 -26.16 5.01 23.77
C ALA A 479 -27.25 5.83 23.07
N VAL A 480 -28.47 5.31 22.98
CA VAL A 480 -29.60 6.04 22.39
C VAL A 480 -29.89 7.30 23.20
N GLU A 481 -30.01 7.18 24.53
CA GLU A 481 -30.35 8.31 25.41
C GLU A 481 -29.24 9.36 25.50
N PHE A 482 -27.97 8.94 25.54
CA PHE A 482 -26.84 9.87 25.47
C PHE A 482 -26.78 10.59 24.12
N LEU A 483 -26.91 9.85 23.00
CA LEU A 483 -26.83 10.44 21.67
C LEU A 483 -28.03 11.33 21.38
N THR A 484 -29.25 10.95 21.74
CA THR A 484 -30.44 11.81 21.59
C THR A 484 -30.31 13.11 22.39
N ARG A 485 -29.78 13.09 23.64
CA ARG A 485 -29.48 14.34 24.39
C ARG A 485 -28.44 15.20 23.68
N LEU A 486 -27.29 14.61 23.36
CA LEU A 486 -26.18 15.31 22.67
C LEU A 486 -26.63 15.89 21.32
N PHE A 487 -27.46 15.18 20.57
CA PHE A 487 -27.95 15.59 19.26
C PHE A 487 -28.95 16.74 19.36
N ASN A 488 -29.89 16.69 20.32
CA ASN A 488 -30.78 17.82 20.59
C ASN A 488 -29.99 19.06 21.05
N ARG A 489 -29.02 18.91 21.96
CA ARG A 489 -28.17 20.02 22.39
C ARG A 489 -27.38 20.66 21.24
N ASN A 490 -26.88 19.84 20.30
CA ASN A 490 -26.19 20.34 19.09
C ASN A 490 -27.14 21.12 18.17
N LEU A 491 -28.39 20.65 18.02
CA LEU A 491 -29.43 21.28 17.19
C LEU A 491 -29.95 22.59 17.81
N GLU A 492 -30.11 22.63 19.13
CA GLU A 492 -30.57 23.79 19.91
C GLU A 492 -29.49 24.86 20.01
N GLY A 493 -28.24 24.49 20.27
CA GLY A 493 -27.10 25.41 20.33
C GLY A 493 -26.47 25.75 18.97
N GLU A 494 -27.03 25.22 17.88
CA GLU A 494 -26.57 25.34 16.48
C GLU A 494 -25.08 25.01 16.25
N ARG A 495 -24.52 24.11 17.05
CA ARG A 495 -23.08 23.84 17.13
C ARG A 495 -22.78 22.35 17.28
N ILE A 496 -21.63 21.93 16.77
CA ILE A 496 -21.09 20.58 16.96
C ILE A 496 -19.84 20.58 17.87
N PRO A 497 -19.55 19.47 18.59
CA PRO A 497 -18.33 19.36 19.38
C PRO A 497 -17.05 19.53 18.54
N GLU A 498 -16.07 20.29 19.05
CA GLU A 498 -14.80 20.54 18.35
C GLU A 498 -14.04 19.26 17.96
N GLU A 499 -14.19 18.18 18.73
CA GLU A 499 -13.60 16.87 18.41
C GLU A 499 -14.07 16.34 17.04
N TRP A 500 -15.29 16.66 16.62
CA TRP A 500 -15.88 16.21 15.36
C TRP A 500 -15.33 16.98 14.16
N ARG A 501 -14.83 18.21 14.35
CA ARG A 501 -14.07 18.97 13.34
C ARG A 501 -12.71 18.33 13.00
N ARG A 502 -12.23 17.36 13.80
CA ARG A 502 -10.94 16.68 13.61
C ARG A 502 -11.05 15.44 12.73
N SER A 503 -10.08 15.26 11.83
CA SER A 503 -10.02 14.09 10.94
C SER A 503 -8.60 13.60 10.66
N VAL A 504 -8.45 12.32 10.31
CA VAL A 504 -7.16 11.73 9.92
C VAL A 504 -7.24 11.20 8.50
N LEU A 505 -6.36 11.70 7.63
CA LEU A 505 -6.25 11.28 6.24
C LEU A 505 -5.25 10.13 6.12
N VAL A 506 -5.70 8.95 5.69
CA VAL A 506 -4.86 7.75 5.54
C VAL A 506 -4.57 7.49 4.07
N LEU A 507 -3.28 7.33 3.77
CA LEU A 507 -2.77 7.23 2.41
C LEU A 507 -2.90 5.82 1.84
N ILE A 508 -3.42 5.71 0.62
CA ILE A 508 -3.44 4.47 -0.18
C ILE A 508 -2.79 4.75 -1.53
N PHE A 509 -1.73 4.00 -1.85
CA PHE A 509 -1.08 4.07 -3.17
C PHE A 509 -2.01 3.54 -4.26
N LYS A 510 -2.14 4.28 -5.37
CA LYS A 510 -3.04 3.98 -6.51
C LYS A 510 -2.56 2.79 -7.37
N ASN A 511 -1.45 2.14 -7.01
CA ASN A 511 -0.79 1.06 -7.76
C ASN A 511 -0.37 1.45 -9.20
N LYS A 512 -0.18 2.75 -9.46
CA LYS A 512 0.27 3.33 -10.73
C LYS A 512 1.38 4.35 -10.47
N GLY A 513 2.30 4.52 -11.43
CA GLY A 513 3.41 5.48 -11.35
C GLY A 513 4.46 5.17 -10.28
N ASP A 514 5.36 6.11 -10.04
CA ASP A 514 6.38 6.02 -9.00
C ASP A 514 5.76 6.03 -7.58
N VAL A 515 6.21 5.07 -6.76
CA VAL A 515 5.84 4.90 -5.35
C VAL A 515 6.30 6.09 -4.49
N GLN A 516 7.33 6.82 -4.90
CA GLN A 516 7.89 7.97 -4.17
C GLN A 516 7.18 9.30 -4.46
N THR A 517 6.20 9.34 -5.38
CA THR A 517 5.54 10.58 -5.81
C THR A 517 4.16 10.75 -5.16
N CYS A 518 3.92 11.90 -4.51
CA CYS A 518 2.71 12.16 -3.70
C CYS A 518 1.38 12.01 -4.48
N SER A 519 1.33 12.44 -5.74
CA SER A 519 0.11 12.38 -6.58
C SER A 519 -0.37 10.96 -6.90
N ASN A 520 0.50 9.96 -6.77
CA ASN A 520 0.15 8.55 -6.96
C ASN A 520 -0.54 7.93 -5.73
N TYR A 521 -0.95 8.74 -4.76
CA TYR A 521 -1.72 8.32 -3.58
C TYR A 521 -3.11 8.95 -3.58
N SER A 522 -4.07 8.19 -3.05
CA SER A 522 -5.38 8.70 -2.64
C SER A 522 -5.38 8.87 -1.12
N GLY A 523 -5.78 10.04 -0.65
CA GLY A 523 -6.06 10.27 0.76
C GLY A 523 -7.47 9.81 1.11
N ILE A 524 -7.63 8.95 2.11
CA ILE A 524 -8.94 8.57 2.62
C ILE A 524 -9.13 9.21 4.00
N LYS A 525 -10.02 10.19 4.10
CA LYS A 525 -10.36 10.92 5.33
C LYS A 525 -11.19 10.01 6.26
N PHE A 526 -10.69 9.78 7.48
CA PHE A 526 -11.42 9.13 8.57
C PHE A 526 -11.84 10.18 9.60
N ILE A 527 -13.16 10.35 9.73
CA ILE A 527 -13.82 11.14 10.79
C ILE A 527 -14.42 10.20 11.85
N SER A 528 -14.80 10.74 13.01
CA SER A 528 -15.45 10.00 14.11
C SER A 528 -16.64 9.14 13.64
N HIS A 529 -16.96 8.06 14.36
CA HIS A 529 -18.21 7.33 14.12
C HIS A 529 -19.43 8.06 14.71
N THR A 530 -19.23 8.94 15.70
CA THR A 530 -20.31 9.69 16.36
C THR A 530 -20.85 10.81 15.47
N ILE A 531 -19.97 11.58 14.80
CA ILE A 531 -20.42 12.53 13.76
C ILE A 531 -21.17 11.80 12.63
N LYS A 532 -20.81 10.55 12.27
CA LYS A 532 -21.53 9.77 11.25
C LYS A 532 -22.92 9.28 11.69
N LEU A 533 -23.18 9.23 13.00
CA LEU A 533 -24.51 8.97 13.54
C LEU A 533 -25.35 10.27 13.52
N TRP A 534 -24.75 11.40 13.89
CA TRP A 534 -25.35 12.73 13.75
C TRP A 534 -25.75 13.03 12.29
N GLU A 535 -24.77 12.92 11.37
CA GLU A 535 -24.94 13.05 9.92
C GLU A 535 -26.06 12.15 9.38
N ARG A 536 -26.27 10.95 9.95
CA ARG A 536 -27.32 10.00 9.53
C ARG A 536 -28.72 10.40 9.97
N VAL A 537 -28.86 11.17 11.05
CA VAL A 537 -30.14 11.75 11.50
C VAL A 537 -30.46 12.98 10.66
N VAL A 538 -29.48 13.87 10.46
CA VAL A 538 -29.63 15.05 9.58
C VAL A 538 -29.93 14.65 8.12
N GLU A 539 -29.28 13.61 7.58
CA GLU A 539 -29.57 13.06 6.25
C GLU A 539 -31.00 12.48 6.13
N ALA A 540 -31.62 12.04 7.23
CA ALA A 540 -32.98 11.53 7.20
C ALA A 540 -33.99 12.69 7.11
N ARG A 541 -33.88 13.67 8.01
CA ARG A 541 -34.81 14.81 8.08
C ARG A 541 -34.79 15.69 6.83
N LEU A 542 -33.60 16.02 6.32
CA LEU A 542 -33.47 16.83 5.10
C LEU A 542 -34.08 16.14 3.84
N LYS A 543 -34.27 14.81 3.87
CA LYS A 543 -34.97 14.06 2.80
C LYS A 543 -36.49 14.14 2.93
N GLU A 544 -37.00 14.25 4.15
CA GLU A 544 -38.42 14.49 4.43
C GLU A 544 -38.78 15.94 4.08
N GLU A 545 -37.87 16.89 4.30
CA GLU A 545 -37.95 18.31 3.88
C GLU A 545 -37.69 18.55 2.37
N LYS A 546 -37.66 17.50 1.53
CA LYS A 546 -37.48 17.55 0.06
C LYS A 546 -36.23 18.31 -0.45
N ALA A 547 -35.22 18.49 0.40
CA ALA A 547 -34.04 19.26 0.05
C ALA A 547 -32.93 18.37 -0.49
N TYR A 548 -32.84 18.26 -1.82
CA TYR A 548 -31.66 17.64 -2.45
C TYR A 548 -30.38 18.50 -2.19
N ASP A 549 -29.23 18.01 -2.62
CA ASP A 549 -27.88 18.08 -1.98
C ASP A 549 -26.69 18.97 -2.60
N GLY A 550 -25.95 19.88 -1.89
CA GLY A 550 -24.43 19.92 -1.89
C GLY A 550 -23.37 20.61 -2.84
N VAL A 551 -22.83 21.84 -2.60
CA VAL A 551 -21.80 22.56 -3.46
C VAL A 551 -20.49 22.99 -2.73
N PRO A 552 -19.47 23.56 -3.42
CA PRO A 552 -18.75 24.75 -2.99
C PRO A 552 -19.51 25.63 -1.98
N ARG A 553 -18.94 25.80 -0.79
CA ARG A 553 -19.69 26.06 0.46
C ARG A 553 -20.69 27.23 0.39
N GLU A 554 -20.35 28.38 -0.17
CA GLU A 554 -21.29 29.51 -0.30
C GLU A 554 -22.52 29.18 -1.18
N GLU A 555 -22.29 28.56 -2.34
CA GLU A 555 -23.37 28.11 -3.23
C GLU A 555 -24.17 26.98 -2.55
N LEU A 556 -23.58 26.18 -1.65
CA LEU A 556 -24.32 25.19 -0.84
C LEU A 556 -25.33 25.85 0.09
N TRP A 557 -24.92 26.92 0.76
CA TRP A 557 -25.84 27.68 1.62
C TRP A 557 -26.96 28.32 0.80
N TYR A 558 -26.63 28.85 -0.38
CA TYR A 558 -27.62 29.35 -1.35
C TYR A 558 -28.61 28.25 -1.80
N CYS A 559 -28.11 27.09 -2.25
CA CYS A 559 -28.93 25.99 -2.73
C CYS A 559 -29.81 25.37 -1.63
N MET A 560 -29.32 25.26 -0.38
CA MET A 560 -30.14 24.79 0.75
C MET A 560 -31.27 25.78 1.06
N ARG A 561 -30.96 27.07 1.22
CA ARG A 561 -31.98 28.13 1.47
C ARG A 561 -33.01 28.21 0.36
N LYS A 562 -32.57 28.22 -0.91
CA LYS A 562 -33.44 28.25 -2.09
C LYS A 562 -34.23 26.96 -2.32
N SER A 563 -33.86 25.86 -1.67
CA SER A 563 -34.64 24.61 -1.62
C SER A 563 -35.54 24.51 -0.38
N GLY A 564 -35.71 25.60 0.38
CA GLY A 564 -36.64 25.68 1.50
C GLY A 564 -36.13 25.14 2.85
N VAL A 565 -34.86 24.71 2.94
CA VAL A 565 -34.29 24.16 4.18
C VAL A 565 -34.34 25.21 5.30
N SER A 566 -34.84 24.82 6.48
CA SER A 566 -34.81 25.71 7.64
C SER A 566 -33.38 26.16 7.96
N GLU A 567 -33.18 27.46 8.12
CA GLU A 567 -31.88 28.09 8.33
C GLU A 567 -31.11 27.49 9.54
N LYS A 568 -31.82 26.88 10.50
CA LYS A 568 -31.24 26.13 11.63
C LYS A 568 -30.36 24.97 11.16
N TYR A 569 -30.78 24.19 10.15
CA TYR A 569 -29.92 23.17 9.55
C TYR A 569 -28.79 23.78 8.71
N VAL A 570 -29.07 24.87 7.98
CA VAL A 570 -28.05 25.57 7.18
C VAL A 570 -26.89 26.00 8.09
N ARG A 571 -27.17 26.60 9.25
CA ARG A 571 -26.17 26.99 10.26
C ARG A 571 -25.46 25.80 10.91
N VAL A 572 -26.16 24.71 11.25
CA VAL A 572 -25.49 23.53 11.81
C VAL A 572 -24.58 22.84 10.78
N VAL A 573 -24.98 22.77 9.50
CA VAL A 573 -24.13 22.23 8.44
C VAL A 573 -22.94 23.17 8.15
N GLN A 574 -23.14 24.50 8.12
CA GLN A 574 -22.04 25.48 8.09
C GLN A 574 -21.01 25.21 9.20
N TYR A 575 -21.47 25.12 10.45
CA TYR A 575 -20.62 24.91 11.63
C TYR A 575 -19.93 23.53 11.65
N MET A 576 -20.40 22.54 10.88
CA MET A 576 -19.70 21.27 10.66
C MET A 576 -18.50 21.39 9.71
N TYR A 577 -18.52 22.36 8.79
CA TYR A 577 -17.48 22.56 7.77
C TYR A 577 -16.45 23.65 8.15
N GLU A 578 -16.86 24.64 8.95
CA GLU A 578 -15.99 25.65 9.54
C GLU A 578 -14.87 25.05 10.39
N ASP A 579 -13.66 25.61 10.27
CA ASP A 579 -12.43 25.19 10.97
C ASP A 579 -12.19 23.68 11.05
N SER A 580 -12.62 22.94 10.02
CA SER A 580 -12.31 21.52 9.91
C SER A 580 -10.79 21.32 9.81
N VAL A 581 -10.23 20.46 10.66
CA VAL A 581 -8.78 20.19 10.71
C VAL A 581 -8.47 18.75 10.33
N THR A 582 -7.44 18.61 9.51
CA THR A 582 -7.00 17.34 8.94
C THR A 582 -5.52 17.15 9.25
N ALA A 583 -5.11 15.89 9.42
CA ALA A 583 -3.70 15.52 9.54
C ALA A 583 -3.45 14.19 8.82
N VAL A 584 -2.36 14.11 8.08
CA VAL A 584 -2.00 12.94 7.27
C VAL A 584 -1.36 11.87 8.15
N LYS A 585 -1.74 10.60 7.95
CA LYS A 585 -1.10 9.45 8.57
C LYS A 585 -0.42 8.59 7.50
N CYS A 586 0.92 8.62 7.53
CA CYS A 586 1.78 7.93 6.57
C CYS A 586 2.40 6.67 7.20
N ALA A 587 3.44 6.13 6.55
CA ALA A 587 4.16 4.95 7.05
C ALA A 587 5.12 5.26 8.21
N VAL A 588 5.63 6.50 8.28
CA VAL A 588 6.62 6.95 9.27
C VAL A 588 5.94 7.44 10.55
N GLY A 589 4.94 8.32 10.40
CA GLY A 589 4.22 8.91 11.53
C GLY A 589 2.86 9.51 11.16
N LYS A 590 2.47 10.54 11.92
CA LYS A 590 1.32 11.40 11.65
C LYS A 590 1.83 12.84 11.58
N THR A 591 1.38 13.61 10.60
CA THR A 591 1.70 15.05 10.50
C THR A 591 1.02 15.84 11.60
N ASP A 592 1.43 17.10 11.73
CA ASP A 592 0.65 18.14 12.37
C ASP A 592 -0.70 18.38 11.65
N TRP A 593 -1.54 19.21 12.26
CA TRP A 593 -2.89 19.49 11.77
C TRP A 593 -2.91 20.77 10.94
N PHE A 594 -3.49 20.70 9.74
CA PHE A 594 -3.76 21.84 8.87
C PHE A 594 -5.28 22.07 8.74
N ARG A 595 -5.69 23.31 8.45
CA ARG A 595 -7.11 23.66 8.21
C ARG A 595 -7.53 23.28 6.78
N VAL A 596 -8.79 22.90 6.60
CA VAL A 596 -9.39 22.57 5.30
C VAL A 596 -10.59 23.47 5.02
N LYS A 597 -10.35 24.45 4.14
CA LYS A 597 -11.30 25.48 3.70
C LYS A 597 -12.22 25.01 2.58
N VAL A 598 -11.71 24.14 1.69
CA VAL A 598 -12.40 23.76 0.45
C VAL A 598 -12.96 22.33 0.55
N GLY A 599 -14.03 22.07 -0.20
CA GLY A 599 -14.58 20.74 -0.41
C GLY A 599 -15.38 20.16 0.75
N LEU A 600 -16.01 19.03 0.42
CA LEU A 600 -16.90 18.26 1.28
C LEU A 600 -16.13 17.28 2.18
N HIS A 601 -16.80 16.73 3.18
CA HIS A 601 -16.21 15.79 4.13
C HIS A 601 -16.17 14.38 3.54
N GLN A 602 -15.11 14.09 2.78
CA GLN A 602 -14.86 12.72 2.31
C GLN A 602 -14.97 11.70 3.47
N GLY A 603 -15.71 10.62 3.24
CA GLY A 603 -15.99 9.59 4.25
C GLY A 603 -17.10 9.94 5.26
N SER A 604 -17.73 11.11 5.17
CA SER A 604 -18.99 11.49 5.82
C SER A 604 -20.15 10.57 5.39
N ALA A 605 -21.17 10.48 6.25
CA ALA A 605 -22.47 9.96 5.89
C ALA A 605 -23.32 10.98 5.10
N LEU A 606 -23.18 12.27 5.40
CA LEU A 606 -23.96 13.37 4.85
C LEU A 606 -23.37 13.90 3.53
N SER A 607 -22.04 13.92 3.34
CA SER A 607 -21.44 14.51 2.12
C SER A 607 -21.90 13.93 0.76
N PRO A 608 -22.26 12.65 0.60
CA PRO A 608 -22.89 12.18 -0.65
C PRO A 608 -24.29 12.76 -0.82
N PHE A 609 -25.02 12.93 0.29
CA PHE A 609 -26.26 13.72 0.37
C PHE A 609 -25.99 15.24 0.45
N LEU A 610 -24.75 15.65 0.17
CA LEU A 610 -24.37 17.01 -0.15
C LEU A 610 -23.53 16.94 -1.44
N PHE A 611 -24.09 16.35 -2.51
CA PHE A 611 -23.58 16.46 -3.89
C PHE A 611 -24.66 16.51 -5.02
N ALA A 612 -25.84 15.88 -4.86
CA ALA A 612 -26.94 15.80 -5.85
C ALA A 612 -27.86 17.02 -6.21
N VAL A 613 -28.55 17.86 -5.36
CA VAL A 613 -29.27 19.09 -5.89
C VAL A 613 -28.24 19.91 -6.63
N VAL A 614 -26.97 19.79 -6.32
CA VAL A 614 -26.01 20.72 -6.84
C VAL A 614 -25.57 20.30 -8.21
N MET A 615 -25.34 19.02 -8.45
CA MET A 615 -25.41 18.56 -9.83
C MET A 615 -26.77 18.92 -10.46
N ASP A 616 -27.90 18.77 -9.79
CA ASP A 616 -29.26 19.16 -10.27
C ASP A 616 -29.43 20.66 -10.62
N ARG A 617 -28.82 21.60 -9.86
CA ARG A 617 -29.01 23.08 -9.85
C ARG A 617 -27.85 23.84 -10.49
N LEU A 618 -26.70 23.19 -10.66
CA LEU A 618 -25.66 23.56 -11.60
C LEU A 618 -26.08 23.14 -13.01
N THR A 619 -26.76 21.99 -13.15
CA THR A 619 -27.13 21.39 -14.45
C THR A 619 -28.57 21.62 -14.88
N ASP A 620 -29.44 22.20 -14.04
CA ASP A 620 -30.82 22.66 -14.33
C ASP A 620 -30.91 23.33 -15.73
N GLU A 621 -29.94 24.20 -16.03
CA GLU A 621 -29.83 24.98 -17.28
C GLU A 621 -29.26 24.21 -18.49
N VAL A 622 -28.72 23.00 -18.32
CA VAL A 622 -27.98 22.23 -19.37
C VAL A 622 -28.34 20.74 -19.47
N ARG A 623 -29.15 20.22 -18.56
CA ARG A 623 -29.58 18.83 -18.49
C ARG A 623 -30.73 18.56 -19.44
N GLN A 624 -30.63 17.43 -20.15
CA GLN A 624 -31.68 16.90 -21.00
C GLN A 624 -32.24 15.61 -20.39
N GLU A 625 -33.41 15.17 -20.84
CA GLU A 625 -33.99 13.90 -20.38
C GLU A 625 -33.18 12.69 -20.83
N SER A 626 -33.36 11.56 -20.14
CA SER A 626 -32.74 10.28 -20.52
C SER A 626 -33.26 9.85 -21.90
N PRO A 627 -32.40 9.46 -22.87
CA PRO A 627 -31.01 9.02 -22.69
C PRO A 627 -29.93 10.10 -22.94
N TRP A 628 -30.30 11.34 -23.27
CA TRP A 628 -29.39 12.39 -23.75
C TRP A 628 -28.42 12.91 -22.69
N THR A 629 -28.82 12.86 -21.42
CA THR A 629 -27.93 13.08 -20.28
C THR A 629 -28.17 12.00 -19.23
N MET A 630 -27.10 11.37 -18.75
CA MET A 630 -27.12 10.47 -17.60
C MET A 630 -26.01 10.86 -16.63
N MET A 631 -26.24 10.75 -15.32
CA MET A 631 -25.27 11.14 -14.28
C MET A 631 -25.18 10.07 -13.19
N PHE A 632 -23.98 9.84 -12.67
CA PHE A 632 -23.74 9.03 -11.48
C PHE A 632 -22.65 9.66 -10.61
N ALA A 633 -23.06 10.44 -9.61
CA ALA A 633 -22.16 11.28 -8.81
C ALA A 633 -21.26 12.16 -9.71
N ASP A 634 -19.94 12.03 -9.61
CA ASP A 634 -18.95 12.79 -10.39
C ASP A 634 -18.80 12.33 -11.85
N ASP A 635 -19.33 11.16 -12.23
CA ASP A 635 -19.30 10.66 -13.61
C ASP A 635 -20.53 11.14 -14.41
N ILE A 636 -20.33 11.97 -15.44
CA ILE A 636 -21.38 12.50 -16.33
C ILE A 636 -21.31 11.82 -17.71
N VAL A 637 -22.45 11.48 -18.30
CA VAL A 637 -22.57 10.96 -19.68
C VAL A 637 -23.42 11.90 -20.52
N ILE A 638 -22.89 12.35 -21.66
CA ILE A 638 -23.58 13.17 -22.67
C ILE A 638 -23.72 12.36 -23.96
N CYS A 639 -24.92 12.31 -24.54
CA CYS A 639 -25.22 11.61 -25.79
C CYS A 639 -25.76 12.58 -26.87
N GLY A 640 -25.58 12.26 -28.16
CA GLY A 640 -26.18 13.01 -29.27
C GLY A 640 -26.03 12.35 -30.65
N GLU A 641 -26.73 12.92 -31.62
CA GLU A 641 -26.94 12.42 -33.00
C GLU A 641 -25.92 13.02 -34.00
N SER A 642 -25.05 13.92 -33.55
CA SER A 642 -23.96 14.50 -34.33
C SER A 642 -22.82 14.96 -33.43
N ARG A 643 -21.57 14.90 -33.91
CA ARG A 643 -20.41 15.25 -33.07
C ARG A 643 -20.42 16.73 -32.69
N GLU A 644 -20.98 17.59 -33.55
CA GLU A 644 -21.13 19.03 -33.37
C GLU A 644 -22.17 19.36 -32.28
N GLN A 645 -23.30 18.64 -32.22
CA GLN A 645 -24.28 18.74 -31.12
C GLN A 645 -23.66 18.31 -29.79
N VAL A 646 -22.87 17.23 -29.82
CA VAL A 646 -22.22 16.63 -28.65
C VAL A 646 -21.07 17.52 -28.13
N GLU A 647 -20.24 18.07 -29.00
CA GLU A 647 -19.16 19.01 -28.67
C GLU A 647 -19.71 20.33 -28.11
N LYS A 648 -20.76 20.89 -28.74
CA LYS A 648 -21.49 22.05 -28.24
C LYS A 648 -22.16 21.80 -26.88
N SER A 649 -22.60 20.57 -26.62
CA SER A 649 -23.15 20.16 -25.33
C SER A 649 -22.08 20.02 -24.26
N LEU A 650 -20.93 19.42 -24.59
CA LEU A 650 -19.79 19.33 -23.67
C LEU A 650 -19.26 20.72 -23.27
N GLU A 651 -19.18 21.67 -24.21
CA GLU A 651 -18.79 23.06 -23.91
C GLU A 651 -19.82 23.80 -23.03
N ARG A 652 -21.13 23.58 -23.24
CA ARG A 652 -22.19 24.09 -22.35
C ARG A 652 -22.05 23.53 -20.93
N TRP A 653 -21.84 22.21 -20.81
CA TRP A 653 -21.63 21.54 -19.53
C TRP A 653 -20.37 22.02 -18.81
N ARG A 654 -19.26 22.17 -19.54
CA ARG A 654 -18.03 22.78 -19.02
C ARG A 654 -18.31 24.19 -18.49
N TYR A 655 -18.93 25.06 -19.28
CA TYR A 655 -19.20 26.43 -18.86
C TYR A 655 -20.12 26.51 -17.63
N ALA A 656 -21.19 25.69 -17.59
CA ALA A 656 -22.12 25.64 -16.47
C ALA A 656 -21.44 25.23 -15.14
N LEU A 657 -20.50 24.28 -15.20
CA LEU A 657 -19.72 23.81 -14.05
C LEU A 657 -18.58 24.77 -13.68
N GLU A 658 -17.81 25.26 -14.65
CA GLU A 658 -16.62 26.09 -14.41
C GLU A 658 -16.98 27.48 -13.87
N ARG A 659 -18.05 28.14 -14.35
CA ARG A 659 -18.48 29.47 -13.83
C ARG A 659 -18.86 29.43 -12.34
N ARG A 660 -19.43 28.30 -11.89
CA ARG A 660 -19.81 28.00 -10.50
C ARG A 660 -18.69 27.27 -9.72
N GLY A 661 -17.48 27.17 -10.29
CA GLY A 661 -16.25 26.79 -9.59
C GLY A 661 -15.85 25.30 -9.62
N MET A 662 -16.43 24.47 -10.49
CA MET A 662 -16.05 23.07 -10.69
C MET A 662 -15.20 22.88 -11.97
N LYS A 663 -14.04 22.22 -11.87
CA LYS A 663 -13.13 21.97 -13.01
C LYS A 663 -13.48 20.66 -13.72
N VAL A 664 -13.60 20.68 -15.05
CA VAL A 664 -13.74 19.46 -15.86
C VAL A 664 -12.35 18.88 -16.19
N SER A 665 -12.11 17.61 -15.84
CA SER A 665 -10.79 16.98 -15.99
C SER A 665 -10.56 16.47 -17.42
N ARG A 666 -10.08 17.36 -18.31
CA ARG A 666 -9.72 17.04 -19.72
C ARG A 666 -9.00 15.69 -19.90
N SER A 667 -8.06 15.34 -19.01
CA SER A 667 -7.29 14.07 -19.06
C SER A 667 -8.04 12.83 -18.53
N LYS A 668 -9.36 12.90 -18.40
CA LYS A 668 -10.28 11.80 -18.05
C LYS A 668 -11.57 11.84 -18.90
N THR A 669 -11.77 12.90 -19.69
CA THR A 669 -12.87 13.03 -20.63
C THR A 669 -12.53 12.19 -21.86
N GLU A 670 -13.39 11.22 -22.17
CA GLU A 670 -13.22 10.30 -23.30
C GLU A 670 -14.47 10.35 -24.18
N TYR A 671 -14.30 10.23 -25.50
CA TYR A 671 -15.40 10.16 -26.46
C TYR A 671 -15.43 8.86 -27.26
N MET A 672 -16.63 8.43 -27.65
CA MET A 672 -16.88 7.23 -28.44
C MET A 672 -17.90 7.56 -29.53
N CYS A 673 -17.58 7.24 -30.79
CA CYS A 673 -18.49 7.34 -31.93
C CYS A 673 -18.97 5.95 -32.34
N VAL A 674 -20.24 5.84 -32.75
CA VAL A 674 -20.85 4.65 -33.36
C VAL A 674 -21.26 5.01 -34.80
N ASN A 675 -21.06 4.08 -35.73
CA ASN A 675 -21.33 4.21 -37.17
C ASN A 675 -20.53 5.31 -37.91
N GLU A 676 -19.30 5.55 -37.46
CA GLU A 676 -18.40 6.57 -38.03
C GLU A 676 -18.03 6.30 -39.50
N ARG A 677 -18.15 7.33 -40.35
CA ARG A 677 -17.68 7.30 -41.75
C ARG A 677 -16.21 7.69 -41.89
N GLU A 678 -15.48 7.09 -42.85
CA GLU A 678 -14.08 7.44 -43.11
C GLU A 678 -13.93 8.94 -43.43
N GLY A 679 -13.06 9.63 -42.68
CA GLY A 679 -12.88 11.09 -42.76
C GLY A 679 -13.56 11.90 -41.64
N SER A 680 -14.26 11.25 -40.70
CA SER A 680 -14.78 11.90 -39.49
C SER A 680 -13.70 12.67 -38.71
N GLY A 681 -14.08 13.83 -38.17
CA GLY A 681 -13.17 14.78 -37.54
C GLY A 681 -12.85 14.48 -36.07
N VAL A 682 -11.85 15.17 -35.54
CA VAL A 682 -11.44 15.09 -34.13
C VAL A 682 -12.39 15.90 -33.24
N MET A 683 -12.90 15.29 -32.16
CA MET A 683 -13.67 16.01 -31.13
C MET A 683 -12.77 16.87 -30.24
N ARG A 684 -13.22 18.07 -29.89
CA ARG A 684 -12.44 19.04 -29.10
C ARG A 684 -13.13 19.48 -27.81
N LEU A 685 -12.31 19.89 -26.85
CA LEU A 685 -12.68 20.60 -25.63
C LEU A 685 -11.71 21.78 -25.47
N GLN A 686 -12.24 23.00 -25.43
CA GLN A 686 -11.46 24.26 -25.44
C GLN A 686 -10.42 24.29 -26.58
N GLY A 687 -10.84 23.83 -27.77
CA GLY A 687 -10.04 23.78 -29.00
C GLY A 687 -9.01 22.63 -29.08
N LYS A 688 -8.82 21.84 -28.02
CA LYS A 688 -7.88 20.71 -27.96
C LYS A 688 -8.59 19.37 -28.11
N GLU A 689 -7.93 18.42 -28.77
CA GLU A 689 -8.36 17.04 -28.96
C GLU A 689 -8.70 16.31 -27.65
N VAL A 690 -9.77 15.52 -27.69
CA VAL A 690 -10.25 14.62 -26.62
C VAL A 690 -9.83 13.18 -26.96
N GLU A 691 -9.58 12.33 -25.95
CA GLU A 691 -9.19 10.93 -26.20
C GLU A 691 -10.38 10.11 -26.73
N LYS A 692 -10.22 9.49 -27.91
CA LYS A 692 -11.20 8.60 -28.54
C LYS A 692 -11.03 7.17 -28.03
N VAL A 693 -12.13 6.47 -27.73
CA VAL A 693 -12.11 5.08 -27.24
C VAL A 693 -13.14 4.18 -27.94
N GLU A 694 -12.80 2.90 -28.10
CA GLU A 694 -13.66 1.88 -28.73
C GLU A 694 -14.64 1.20 -27.74
N GLU A 695 -14.31 1.12 -26.44
CA GLU A 695 -15.23 0.67 -25.39
C GLU A 695 -15.01 1.49 -24.10
N PHE A 696 -16.08 2.09 -23.57
CA PHE A 696 -16.05 2.67 -22.22
C PHE A 696 -15.86 1.58 -21.15
N SER A 697 -14.78 1.69 -20.37
CA SER A 697 -14.44 0.70 -19.35
C SER A 697 -15.30 0.82 -18.08
N LYS A 698 -16.58 0.47 -18.18
CA LYS A 698 -17.63 0.21 -17.15
C LYS A 698 -17.44 0.87 -15.77
N LEU A 699 -18.37 1.74 -15.40
CA LEU A 699 -18.52 2.35 -14.06
C LEU A 699 -18.55 1.32 -12.89
N THR A 700 -18.86 0.05 -13.17
CA THR A 700 -18.97 -1.01 -12.15
C THR A 700 -17.64 -1.56 -11.62
N ARG A 701 -16.47 -1.05 -12.06
CA ARG A 701 -15.16 -1.38 -11.46
C ARG A 701 -14.64 -0.26 -10.54
N PRO A 702 -14.47 -0.49 -9.22
CA PRO A 702 -14.10 0.54 -8.23
C PRO A 702 -12.60 0.95 -8.27
N GLU A 703 -11.99 0.96 -9.46
CA GLU A 703 -10.59 1.30 -9.71
C GLU A 703 -10.41 2.34 -10.85
N ARG A 704 -11.51 2.85 -11.43
CA ARG A 704 -11.55 3.98 -12.36
C ARG A 704 -12.75 4.88 -12.02
N HIS A 705 -12.48 6.12 -11.60
CA HIS A 705 -13.44 7.23 -11.69
C HIS A 705 -13.22 7.90 -13.06
N ARG A 706 -14.28 8.33 -13.74
CA ARG A 706 -14.25 8.90 -15.10
C ARG A 706 -15.26 10.03 -15.23
N GLU A 707 -14.83 11.20 -14.75
CA GLU A 707 -15.62 12.42 -14.56
C GLU A 707 -16.38 12.94 -15.81
N SER A 708 -16.12 12.42 -17.02
CA SER A 708 -16.97 12.63 -18.20
C SER A 708 -16.82 11.52 -19.24
N LEU A 709 -17.93 10.98 -19.74
CA LEU A 709 -18.02 10.10 -20.91
C LEU A 709 -18.89 10.75 -21.98
N VAL A 710 -18.53 10.60 -23.25
CA VAL A 710 -19.23 11.31 -24.34
C VAL A 710 -19.55 10.38 -25.51
N TYR A 711 -20.84 10.22 -25.81
CA TYR A 711 -21.35 9.31 -26.84
C TYR A 711 -21.88 10.08 -28.06
N CYS A 712 -21.47 9.65 -29.25
CA CYS A 712 -21.95 10.17 -30.54
C CYS A 712 -22.40 9.02 -31.43
N GLN A 713 -23.54 9.18 -32.10
CA GLN A 713 -24.06 8.22 -33.08
C GLN A 713 -24.37 9.00 -34.36
N GLU A 714 -23.68 8.69 -35.47
CA GLU A 714 -23.94 9.34 -36.76
C GLU A 714 -25.23 8.77 -37.40
N GLU A 715 -26.00 9.61 -38.11
CA GLU A 715 -27.32 9.23 -38.63
C GLU A 715 -27.29 8.05 -39.63
N ASN A 716 -28.14 7.07 -39.35
CA ASN A 716 -28.76 6.16 -40.33
C ASN A 716 -30.28 6.41 -40.31
N GLU A 717 -30.97 6.14 -41.42
CA GLU A 717 -32.34 6.62 -41.69
C GLU A 717 -33.44 5.97 -40.80
N GLU A 718 -33.13 4.85 -40.13
CA GLU A 718 -34.10 4.10 -39.31
C GLU A 718 -34.16 4.61 -37.85
N LYS A 719 -34.93 5.69 -37.65
CA LYS A 719 -35.13 6.35 -36.35
C LYS A 719 -35.70 5.48 -35.22
N GLN A 720 -36.19 4.27 -35.52
CA GLN A 720 -36.80 3.37 -34.55
C GLN A 720 -35.77 2.55 -33.76
N GLU A 721 -34.72 2.02 -34.41
CA GLU A 721 -33.71 1.17 -33.74
C GLU A 721 -32.81 1.98 -32.79
N ASN A 722 -32.40 3.18 -33.21
CA ASN A 722 -31.53 4.09 -32.44
C ASN A 722 -32.02 4.31 -30.99
N ALA A 723 -33.34 4.36 -30.79
CA ALA A 723 -33.94 4.55 -29.47
C ALA A 723 -33.78 3.31 -28.55
N ASP A 724 -33.81 2.09 -29.09
CA ASP A 724 -33.60 0.86 -28.33
C ASP A 724 -32.12 0.51 -28.15
N GLU A 725 -31.24 0.90 -29.09
CA GLU A 725 -29.79 0.90 -28.87
C GLU A 725 -29.37 1.79 -27.68
N LEU A 726 -29.90 3.02 -27.59
CA LEU A 726 -29.61 3.92 -26.47
C LEU A 726 -30.12 3.37 -25.12
N LYS A 727 -31.28 2.70 -25.11
CA LYS A 727 -31.78 1.98 -23.91
C LYS A 727 -30.87 0.78 -23.57
N ALA A 728 -30.41 0.03 -24.57
CA ALA A 728 -29.46 -1.06 -24.39
C ALA A 728 -28.10 -0.55 -23.87
N LEU A 729 -27.64 0.61 -24.33
CA LEU A 729 -26.43 1.29 -23.84
C LEU A 729 -26.57 1.65 -22.35
N SER A 730 -27.67 2.29 -21.95
CA SER A 730 -27.98 2.59 -20.54
C SER A 730 -27.96 1.32 -19.66
N LYS A 731 -28.62 0.25 -20.14
CA LYS A 731 -28.66 -1.08 -19.49
C LYS A 731 -27.29 -1.77 -19.42
N LYS A 732 -26.40 -1.53 -20.40
CA LYS A 732 -25.03 -2.06 -20.51
C LYS A 732 -24.02 -1.27 -19.66
N LEU A 733 -24.26 0.03 -19.46
CA LEU A 733 -23.51 0.92 -18.56
C LEU A 733 -23.90 0.71 -17.08
N GLY A 734 -25.15 0.31 -16.81
CA GLY A 734 -25.64 -0.03 -15.46
C GLY A 734 -26.15 1.17 -14.67
N LEU A 735 -26.67 2.18 -15.38
CA LEU A 735 -27.19 3.42 -14.79
C LEU A 735 -28.66 3.24 -14.36
N PRO A 736 -29.10 3.79 -13.21
CA PRO A 736 -30.47 3.63 -12.74
C PRO A 736 -31.45 4.50 -13.55
N TYR A 737 -32.55 3.89 -14.01
CA TYR A 737 -33.71 4.61 -14.53
C TYR A 737 -34.32 5.47 -13.41
N HIS A 738 -34.28 6.79 -13.56
CA HIS A 738 -35.17 7.70 -12.82
C HIS A 738 -36.42 7.95 -13.65
N LEU A 739 -37.48 7.20 -13.34
CA LEU A 739 -38.83 7.48 -13.84
C LEU A 739 -39.36 8.77 -13.20
N SER A 740 -39.52 9.82 -14.01
CA SER A 740 -40.26 11.03 -13.65
C SER A 740 -41.75 10.84 -13.95
N SER A 741 -42.41 9.98 -13.17
CA SER A 741 -43.86 9.76 -13.25
C SER A 741 -44.40 9.38 -11.87
N ALA A 742 -44.59 10.39 -11.02
CA ALA A 742 -45.18 10.26 -9.68
C ALA A 742 -46.55 10.96 -9.63
N THR A 743 -47.46 10.49 -10.48
CA THR A 743 -48.91 10.65 -10.33
C THR A 743 -49.47 9.29 -9.95
N ASP A 744 -49.49 9.03 -8.63
CA ASP A 744 -50.31 8.09 -7.84
C ASP A 744 -49.55 7.70 -6.54
#